data_AF-A0A9W8VMD4-F1
#
_entry.id   AF-A0A9W8VMD4-F1
#
_cell.length_a   1.000
_cell.length_b   1.000
_cell.length_c   1.000
_cell.angle_alpha   90.00
_cell.angle_beta   90.00
_cell.angle_gamma   90.00
#
_symmetry.space_group_name_H-M   'P 1'
#
loop_
_entity.id
_entity.type
_entity.pdbx_description
1 polymer ?
#
loop_
_entity_poly.entity_id
_entity_poly.type
_entity_poly.pdbx_seq_one_letter_code
_entity_poly.pdbx_strand_id
1 'polypeptide(L)'
;MRDKSKPGSALPAEAVGQSIGGPSGRLSTSLEVEDSSSENLKHRLHEWAAAGARNDDDDDQGSEHELLMDPNLPQEYETRRKGSGETGDESALIKDDEDDEEEENSPYPEVRAAVRNFDEDLPCNTVRAWTIGMLLVVVGASMNTLFSLRQPSISIGPLIAQIVAWPMGHGWARFVPDREFTTFGIKWTLNPGPFNVKEHAIIVVMASVSFSVAYATDIILAQLIFYKQNFGITFQLLLTISTQSVGYGIAGMLRKFLVYPASMIWPENLVGVTLMNAMYERNDAPDPTVLGGTMHRYRWFTIVTGCAFAYYFIPGFLAQFLSIFAVATWMAPQNPVVNQLFGGQTGLSLFPLTFDWTQIAGYVGSPLIPPWHAIANTLIGVGAFFIVGSSFLHYGGAWYAEYLPMSDSGTYDNTGARYNTTRILTKDFTLNEEEYKNYSPLFISTTFAISYGLSFAAISSLVVYTYLHNGKQIWHQWRNSTNEKPDIHMKLMKKYKEAPTWWYMSLFAAMLLIGFYTVLGYPTNLSWWAFLLAIAISFGFALPIGIIQAVTNTQIGLNVLTEFIYGYLQPGRPLALMIFKTYGYITMAQSLRFVSDLKFGHYMKIPPRTMFLSQVVATTFSCFIQIVVLNLSLNNIPDVCEQHQVDHFTCPGGRVFFAASIIWGLLGPARMFSPGQVYSGLFIFFIIGAITPIVIYMLVKRWPRSPMRYLMAPLIFGGAGAIPPATPLNYLSWGVVGFIFQFWIKKRHFRWWTRLNFLTSSALDLGLALATLFIFFAFTLHGIDPPSWWGNNVVSSTMDVQGTAIQAHVAEGERFGPKTW
;
A
#
# COMPACT_ATOMS: atom_id res chain seq x y z
N MET A 1 -69.66 -47.51 33.49
CA MET A 1 -69.91 -48.93 33.85
C MET A 1 -68.75 -49.41 34.72
N ARG A 2 -69.07 -50.11 35.83
CA ARG A 2 -68.23 -50.89 36.79
C ARG A 2 -66.69 -50.71 36.69
N ASP A 3 -65.94 -50.16 37.66
CA ASP A 3 -66.01 -50.13 39.15
C ASP A 3 -65.45 -51.40 39.86
N LYS A 4 -64.90 -51.17 41.07
CA LYS A 4 -64.19 -52.01 42.06
C LYS A 4 -62.64 -51.95 42.06
N SER A 5 -61.91 -51.97 43.19
CA SER A 5 -61.96 -51.29 44.50
C SER A 5 -61.18 -52.09 45.58
N LYS A 6 -60.05 -51.56 46.10
CA LYS A 6 -59.58 -51.57 47.53
C LYS A 6 -59.41 -52.93 48.30
N PRO A 7 -58.90 -52.96 49.57
CA PRO A 7 -57.63 -52.38 50.09
C PRO A 7 -56.88 -53.22 51.20
N GLY A 8 -55.70 -52.75 51.63
CA GLY A 8 -55.13 -52.93 53.01
C GLY A 8 -54.53 -54.30 53.39
N SER A 9 -53.84 -54.48 54.54
CA SER A 9 -53.11 -53.58 55.46
C SER A 9 -52.56 -54.39 56.68
N ALA A 10 -51.26 -54.31 57.04
CA ALA A 10 -50.73 -54.58 58.41
C ALA A 10 -49.19 -54.40 58.56
N LEU A 11 -48.77 -53.80 59.68
CA LEU A 11 -47.46 -53.90 60.37
C LEU A 11 -47.66 -54.77 61.65
N PRO A 12 -46.68 -55.06 62.56
CA PRO A 12 -45.28 -54.60 62.73
C PRO A 12 -44.28 -55.81 62.71
N ALA A 13 -43.10 -55.91 63.36
CA ALA A 13 -42.42 -55.11 64.40
C ALA A 13 -40.87 -55.27 64.47
N GLU A 14 -40.22 -54.18 64.89
CA GLU A 14 -39.12 -54.02 65.87
C GLU A 14 -37.91 -54.98 65.97
N ALA A 15 -36.71 -54.40 65.76
CA ALA A 15 -35.55 -54.53 66.67
C ALA A 15 -34.66 -53.27 66.61
N VAL A 16 -34.11 -52.86 67.76
CA VAL A 16 -33.35 -51.61 68.02
C VAL A 16 -31.83 -51.85 67.85
N GLY A 17 -30.97 -50.89 67.47
CA GLY A 17 -31.14 -49.48 67.09
C GLY A 17 -29.80 -48.70 67.16
N GLN A 18 -29.89 -47.35 67.17
CA GLN A 18 -28.78 -46.35 67.33
C GLN A 18 -27.67 -46.36 66.25
N SER A 19 -27.07 -45.25 65.78
CA SER A 19 -27.36 -43.79 65.78
C SER A 19 -26.30 -43.13 64.82
N ILE A 20 -26.29 -41.87 64.37
CA ILE A 20 -26.99 -40.59 64.65
C ILE A 20 -27.25 -39.88 63.28
N GLY A 21 -28.26 -38.99 63.18
CA GLY A 21 -28.19 -37.81 62.29
C GLY A 21 -28.69 -37.94 60.84
N GLY A 22 -29.99 -37.71 60.62
CA GLY A 22 -30.54 -37.31 59.31
C GLY A 22 -30.93 -35.82 59.30
N PRO A 23 -31.93 -35.37 58.50
CA PRO A 23 -32.64 -36.09 57.43
C PRO A 23 -32.92 -35.27 56.15
N SER A 24 -33.57 -35.93 55.17
CA SER A 24 -34.62 -35.45 54.22
C SER A 24 -34.89 -33.93 54.07
N GLY A 25 -35.16 -33.37 52.88
CA GLY A 25 -35.39 -33.95 51.54
C GLY A 25 -36.60 -33.33 50.81
N ARG A 26 -36.46 -33.10 49.49
CA ARG A 26 -37.48 -32.71 48.47
C ARG A 26 -38.36 -31.46 48.73
N LEU A 27 -38.20 -30.44 47.87
CA LEU A 27 -39.25 -30.00 46.92
C LEU A 27 -38.64 -29.19 45.76
N SER A 28 -39.49 -28.71 44.83
CA SER A 28 -39.20 -27.88 43.63
C SER A 28 -38.29 -26.66 43.91
N THR A 29 -37.63 -26.01 42.93
CA THR A 29 -38.20 -25.37 41.71
C THR A 29 -37.09 -24.88 40.74
N SER A 30 -37.49 -24.50 39.52
CA SER A 30 -36.84 -23.52 38.60
C SER A 30 -35.51 -23.83 37.91
N LEU A 31 -35.43 -23.37 36.66
CA LEU A 31 -34.23 -23.31 35.83
C LEU A 31 -33.20 -22.32 36.38
N GLU A 32 -31.93 -22.72 36.38
CA GLU A 32 -30.80 -21.87 36.04
C GLU A 32 -29.66 -22.78 35.53
N VAL A 33 -29.02 -22.40 34.43
CA VAL A 33 -27.88 -23.11 33.83
C VAL A 33 -26.68 -22.19 33.97
N GLU A 34 -25.91 -22.38 35.03
CA GLU A 34 -24.71 -21.59 35.29
C GLU A 34 -23.54 -21.99 34.38
N ASP A 35 -22.81 -20.97 33.95
CA ASP A 35 -21.75 -21.05 32.94
C ASP A 35 -20.40 -21.48 33.54
N SER A 36 -20.25 -22.78 33.80
CA SER A 36 -19.01 -23.38 34.31
C SER A 36 -17.82 -23.36 33.35
N SER A 37 -17.96 -22.74 32.16
CA SER A 37 -16.90 -22.69 31.14
C SER A 37 -15.96 -21.49 31.28
N SER A 38 -16.45 -20.35 31.78
CA SER A 38 -15.69 -19.11 31.88
C SER A 38 -14.72 -19.09 33.07
N GLU A 39 -15.15 -19.55 34.25
CA GLU A 39 -14.28 -19.63 35.44
C GLU A 39 -13.09 -20.60 35.25
N ASN A 40 -13.32 -21.73 34.56
CA ASN A 40 -12.26 -22.68 34.22
C ASN A 40 -11.19 -22.08 33.29
N LEU A 41 -11.54 -21.06 32.49
CA LEU A 41 -10.59 -20.33 31.67
C LEU A 41 -9.79 -19.33 32.52
N LYS A 42 -10.47 -18.58 33.40
CA LYS A 42 -9.83 -17.62 34.34
C LYS A 42 -8.83 -18.31 35.27
N HIS A 43 -9.17 -19.45 35.87
CA HIS A 43 -8.25 -20.19 36.76
C HIS A 43 -6.98 -20.64 36.02
N ARG A 44 -7.09 -21.09 34.76
CA ARG A 44 -5.94 -21.51 33.96
C ARG A 44 -5.06 -20.36 33.50
N LEU A 45 -5.62 -19.16 33.35
CA LEU A 45 -4.86 -17.94 33.09
C LEU A 45 -4.05 -17.52 34.34
N HIS A 46 -4.66 -17.57 35.52
CA HIS A 46 -4.00 -17.28 36.80
C HIS A 46 -2.81 -18.23 37.10
N GLU A 47 -2.99 -19.54 36.91
CA GLU A 47 -1.89 -20.51 37.09
C GLU A 47 -0.74 -20.29 36.10
N TRP A 48 -1.03 -19.77 34.90
CA TRP A 48 0.00 -19.48 33.89
C TRP A 48 0.79 -18.21 34.21
N ALA A 49 0.13 -17.16 34.71
CA ALA A 49 0.78 -15.94 35.19
C ALA A 49 1.76 -16.23 36.35
N ALA A 50 1.34 -17.05 37.32
CA ALA A 50 2.18 -17.44 38.46
C ALA A 50 3.41 -18.29 38.09
N ALA A 51 3.36 -19.01 36.96
CA ALA A 51 4.46 -19.85 36.50
C ALA A 51 5.55 -19.10 35.72
N GLY A 52 5.24 -17.94 35.12
CA GLY A 52 6.20 -17.13 34.36
C GLY A 52 7.07 -16.19 35.21
N ALA A 53 6.58 -15.75 36.37
CA ALA A 53 7.13 -14.63 37.14
C ALA A 53 8.39 -14.95 37.99
N ARG A 54 9.31 -15.82 37.54
CA ARG A 54 10.39 -16.33 38.41
C ARG A 54 11.83 -16.37 37.88
N ASN A 55 12.15 -15.77 36.73
CA ASN A 55 13.53 -15.78 36.19
C ASN A 55 13.98 -14.59 35.28
N ASP A 56 13.17 -13.56 35.00
CA ASP A 56 13.40 -12.66 33.84
C ASP A 56 13.90 -11.22 34.16
N ASP A 57 14.37 -10.92 35.38
CA ASP A 57 14.68 -9.54 35.82
C ASP A 57 15.85 -8.83 35.10
N ASP A 58 16.77 -9.56 34.46
CA ASP A 58 17.96 -8.99 33.79
C ASP A 58 17.78 -8.73 32.27
N ASP A 59 16.85 -9.41 31.58
CA ASP A 59 16.70 -9.32 30.11
C ASP A 59 15.68 -8.24 29.67
N ASP A 60 14.74 -7.83 30.55
CA ASP A 60 13.62 -6.96 30.13
C ASP A 60 14.02 -5.48 29.93
N GLN A 61 15.10 -5.00 30.57
CA GLN A 61 15.60 -3.61 30.44
C GLN A 61 15.96 -3.21 29.00
N GLY A 62 16.25 -4.20 28.14
CA GLY A 62 16.46 -3.98 26.71
C GLY A 62 15.16 -3.77 25.92
N SER A 63 14.08 -4.45 26.32
CA SER A 63 12.76 -4.39 25.67
C SER A 63 12.07 -3.06 25.98
N GLU A 64 12.14 -2.63 27.25
CA GLU A 64 11.48 -1.42 27.73
C GLU A 64 12.05 -0.14 27.11
N HIS A 65 13.36 -0.12 26.83
CA HIS A 65 14.01 1.03 26.19
C HIS A 65 13.70 1.16 24.68
N GLU A 66 13.28 0.09 24.00
CA GLU A 66 12.98 0.11 22.56
C GLU A 66 11.50 0.41 22.27
N LEU A 67 10.57 0.00 23.14
CA LEU A 67 9.17 0.43 23.07
C LEU A 67 9.00 1.96 23.24
N LEU A 68 9.92 2.62 23.97
CA LEU A 68 9.98 4.07 24.16
C LEU A 68 10.44 4.88 22.93
N MET A 69 10.64 4.21 21.79
CA MET A 69 11.07 4.84 20.53
C MET A 69 10.04 4.66 19.39
N ASP A 70 8.88 4.04 19.63
CA ASP A 70 7.81 3.97 18.65
C ASP A 70 7.05 5.32 18.54
N PRO A 71 7.10 6.04 17.41
CA PRO A 71 6.41 7.32 17.25
C PRO A 71 4.88 7.22 17.20
N ASN A 72 4.30 6.01 17.05
CA ASN A 72 2.86 5.77 17.07
C ASN A 72 2.32 5.43 18.47
N LEU A 73 3.16 5.05 19.44
CA LEU A 73 2.68 4.72 20.78
C LEU A 73 2.26 6.00 21.55
N PRO A 74 1.09 6.04 22.22
CA PRO A 74 0.68 7.20 23.00
C PRO A 74 1.63 7.49 24.17
N GLN A 75 2.00 8.77 24.35
CA GLN A 75 2.85 9.20 25.48
C GLN A 75 2.29 8.80 26.85
N GLU A 76 0.97 8.80 26.98
CA GLU A 76 0.27 8.41 28.21
C GLU A 76 0.58 6.95 28.58
N TYR A 77 0.65 6.06 27.58
CA TYR A 77 1.02 4.64 27.74
C TYR A 77 2.50 4.50 28.18
N GLU A 78 3.41 5.29 27.58
CA GLU A 78 4.83 5.37 27.99
C GLU A 78 4.98 5.83 29.46
N THR A 79 4.11 6.73 29.94
CA THR A 79 4.14 7.24 31.32
C THR A 79 3.42 6.35 32.33
N ARG A 80 2.28 5.74 31.98
CA ARG A 80 1.50 4.87 32.87
C ARG A 80 2.31 3.62 33.20
N ARG A 81 2.94 2.99 32.19
CA ARG A 81 3.85 1.85 32.37
C ARG A 81 5.15 2.22 33.13
N LYS A 82 5.62 3.47 33.08
CA LYS A 82 6.74 3.89 33.95
C LYS A 82 6.33 4.07 35.42
N GLY A 83 5.05 4.30 35.70
CA GLY A 83 4.51 4.39 37.05
C GLY A 83 4.24 3.04 37.74
N SER A 84 4.26 1.93 37.00
CA SER A 84 3.98 0.60 37.57
C SER A 84 5.09 0.07 38.48
N GLY A 85 6.30 0.65 38.42
CA GLY A 85 7.44 0.24 39.25
C GLY A 85 7.53 0.85 40.65
N GLU A 86 6.68 1.84 41.01
CA GLU A 86 6.91 2.68 42.22
C GLU A 86 5.72 2.83 43.19
N THR A 87 4.58 2.13 43.02
CA THR A 87 3.38 2.34 43.90
C THR A 87 2.77 1.05 44.45
N GLY A 88 2.58 1.02 45.78
CA GLY A 88 2.19 -0.17 46.56
C GLY A 88 0.68 -0.49 46.67
N ASP A 89 0.40 -1.45 47.56
CA ASP A 89 -0.64 -2.47 47.44
C ASP A 89 -2.11 -2.01 47.34
N GLU A 90 -2.51 -0.84 47.85
CA GLU A 90 -3.92 -0.41 47.73
C GLU A 90 -4.29 0.10 46.32
N SER A 91 -3.29 0.38 45.47
CA SER A 91 -3.55 0.74 44.07
C SER A 91 -3.69 -0.47 43.14
N ALA A 92 -3.39 -1.69 43.60
CA ALA A 92 -3.39 -2.89 42.78
C ALA A 92 -4.81 -3.31 42.35
N LEU A 93 -5.77 -3.38 43.28
CA LEU A 93 -7.11 -3.92 42.99
C LEU A 93 -7.96 -3.06 42.03
N ILE A 94 -7.67 -1.76 41.89
CA ILE A 94 -8.31 -0.90 40.87
C ILE A 94 -7.51 -0.94 39.55
N LYS A 95 -6.21 -1.24 39.61
CA LYS A 95 -5.38 -1.47 38.42
C LYS A 95 -5.68 -2.81 37.77
N ASP A 96 -5.92 -3.88 38.53
CA ASP A 96 -6.21 -5.22 37.97
C ASP A 96 -7.44 -5.16 37.03
N ASP A 97 -8.51 -4.45 37.40
CA ASP A 97 -9.69 -4.23 36.54
C ASP A 97 -9.37 -3.35 35.29
N GLU A 98 -8.52 -2.32 35.41
CA GLU A 98 -8.09 -1.48 34.27
C GLU A 98 -7.09 -2.20 33.34
N ASP A 99 -6.18 -3.01 33.90
CA ASP A 99 -5.17 -3.78 33.18
C ASP A 99 -5.82 -4.98 32.47
N ASP A 100 -6.89 -5.59 33.02
CA ASP A 100 -7.74 -6.57 32.31
C ASP A 100 -8.50 -5.91 31.13
N GLU A 101 -9.09 -4.71 31.29
CA GLU A 101 -9.71 -3.97 30.17
C GLU A 101 -8.69 -3.52 29.10
N GLU A 102 -7.44 -3.23 29.50
CA GLU A 102 -6.33 -2.94 28.58
C GLU A 102 -5.79 -4.23 27.91
N GLU A 103 -5.77 -5.39 28.56
CA GLU A 103 -5.44 -6.71 27.97
C GLU A 103 -6.48 -7.20 26.94
N GLU A 104 -7.73 -6.75 27.06
CA GLU A 104 -8.82 -6.98 26.08
C GLU A 104 -8.73 -6.10 24.83
N ASN A 105 -7.77 -5.16 24.74
CA ASN A 105 -7.73 -4.17 23.68
C ASN A 105 -6.32 -3.98 23.08
N SER A 106 -6.24 -3.44 21.85
CA SER A 106 -4.94 -3.17 21.22
C SER A 106 -4.33 -1.87 21.78
N PRO A 107 -3.00 -1.79 22.06
CA PRO A 107 -2.38 -0.58 22.60
C PRO A 107 -2.51 0.64 21.67
N TYR A 108 -2.61 0.42 20.35
CA TYR A 108 -2.70 1.48 19.35
C TYR A 108 -4.15 1.99 19.20
N PRO A 109 -4.45 3.28 19.47
CA PRO A 109 -5.79 3.83 19.32
C PRO A 109 -6.34 3.73 17.89
N GLU A 110 -5.46 3.76 16.88
CA GLU A 110 -5.78 3.55 15.46
C GLU A 110 -6.40 2.17 15.22
N VAL A 111 -5.85 1.14 15.87
CA VAL A 111 -6.32 -0.25 15.74
C VAL A 111 -7.64 -0.41 16.51
N ARG A 112 -7.73 0.11 17.74
CA ARG A 112 -8.99 0.12 18.53
C ARG A 112 -10.15 0.82 17.81
N ALA A 113 -9.86 1.87 17.05
CA ALA A 113 -10.86 2.61 16.26
C ALA A 113 -11.52 1.77 15.15
N ALA A 114 -10.75 0.84 14.56
CA ALA A 114 -11.11 0.14 13.33
C ALA A 114 -11.48 -1.34 13.56
N VAL A 115 -10.77 -2.03 14.46
CA VAL A 115 -10.75 -3.49 14.58
C VAL A 115 -11.50 -3.95 15.83
N ARG A 116 -12.44 -4.87 15.67
CA ARG A 116 -13.15 -5.51 16.80
C ARG A 116 -12.21 -6.38 17.63
N ASN A 117 -12.36 -6.35 18.96
CA ASN A 117 -11.57 -7.11 19.92
C ASN A 117 -12.08 -8.54 20.20
N PHE A 118 -13.14 -8.98 19.52
CA PHE A 118 -13.67 -10.34 19.59
C PHE A 118 -13.66 -11.05 18.21
N ASP A 119 -13.99 -12.34 18.20
CA ASP A 119 -14.15 -13.14 16.99
C ASP A 119 -15.44 -14.00 17.01
N GLU A 120 -16.03 -14.21 15.83
CA GLU A 120 -17.22 -15.04 15.63
C GLU A 120 -16.90 -16.25 14.71
N ASP A 121 -17.37 -17.45 15.07
CA ASP A 121 -17.17 -18.68 14.29
C ASP A 121 -18.05 -18.73 13.03
N LEU A 122 -17.69 -17.92 12.04
CA LEU A 122 -18.41 -17.78 10.77
C LEU A 122 -17.71 -18.55 9.63
N PRO A 123 -18.47 -19.21 8.72
CA PRO A 123 -17.89 -19.90 7.58
C PRO A 123 -17.29 -18.89 6.60
N CYS A 124 -16.08 -19.16 6.11
CA CYS A 124 -15.33 -18.25 5.24
C CYS A 124 -14.99 -18.87 3.86
N ASN A 125 -14.57 -20.14 3.85
CA ASN A 125 -14.19 -20.87 2.65
C ASN A 125 -15.42 -21.51 1.97
N THR A 126 -16.18 -20.72 1.22
CA THR A 126 -17.49 -21.12 0.66
C THR A 126 -17.53 -21.00 -0.86
N VAL A 127 -18.37 -21.80 -1.53
CA VAL A 127 -18.53 -21.71 -3.00
C VAL A 127 -19.01 -20.32 -3.43
N ARG A 128 -19.87 -19.68 -2.63
CA ARG A 128 -20.30 -18.29 -2.79
C ARG A 128 -19.11 -17.31 -2.78
N ALA A 129 -18.22 -17.41 -1.80
CA ALA A 129 -17.05 -16.53 -1.71
C ALA A 129 -16.12 -16.71 -2.92
N TRP A 130 -15.82 -17.95 -3.30
CA TRP A 130 -14.97 -18.24 -4.46
C TRP A 130 -15.57 -17.80 -5.79
N THR A 131 -16.87 -18.01 -6.02
CA THR A 131 -17.51 -17.64 -7.29
C THR A 131 -17.59 -16.13 -7.47
N ILE A 132 -18.00 -15.38 -6.42
CA ILE A 132 -18.03 -13.91 -6.46
C ILE A 132 -16.60 -13.35 -6.54
N GLY A 133 -15.66 -13.88 -5.75
CA GLY A 133 -14.27 -13.46 -5.77
C GLY A 133 -13.61 -13.64 -7.14
N MET A 134 -13.72 -14.83 -7.75
CA MET A 134 -13.15 -15.09 -9.07
C MET A 134 -13.81 -14.26 -10.18
N LEU A 135 -15.11 -13.97 -10.09
CA LEU A 135 -15.79 -13.09 -11.04
C LEU A 135 -15.25 -11.65 -10.93
N LEU A 136 -15.08 -11.13 -9.72
CA LEU A 136 -14.47 -9.81 -9.51
C LEU A 136 -13.00 -9.78 -9.94
N VAL A 137 -12.26 -10.91 -9.82
CA VAL A 137 -10.90 -11.03 -10.38
C VAL A 137 -10.89 -10.86 -11.90
N VAL A 138 -11.83 -11.47 -12.65
CA VAL A 138 -11.93 -11.27 -14.11
C VAL A 138 -12.21 -9.80 -14.43
N VAL A 139 -13.19 -9.19 -13.76
CA VAL A 139 -13.61 -7.80 -14.03
C VAL A 139 -12.48 -6.82 -13.71
N GLY A 140 -11.91 -6.89 -12.50
CA GLY A 140 -10.84 -5.99 -12.05
C GLY A 140 -9.59 -6.06 -12.90
N ALA A 141 -9.09 -7.29 -13.16
CA ALA A 141 -7.92 -7.50 -14.00
C ALA A 141 -8.15 -7.00 -15.44
N SER A 142 -9.33 -7.27 -16.02
CA SER A 142 -9.63 -6.85 -17.40
C SER A 142 -9.75 -5.34 -17.53
N MET A 143 -10.50 -4.69 -16.63
CA MET A 143 -10.75 -3.25 -16.71
C MET A 143 -9.46 -2.46 -16.46
N ASN A 144 -8.70 -2.80 -15.41
CA ASN A 144 -7.50 -2.03 -15.09
C ASN A 144 -6.37 -2.25 -16.12
N THR A 145 -6.20 -3.45 -16.69
CA THR A 145 -5.23 -3.67 -17.78
C THR A 145 -5.62 -2.95 -19.07
N LEU A 146 -6.91 -2.82 -19.39
CA LEU A 146 -7.35 -2.00 -20.52
C LEU A 146 -7.11 -0.50 -20.25
N PHE A 147 -7.47 -0.03 -19.07
CA PHE A 147 -7.36 1.39 -18.71
C PHE A 147 -5.92 1.88 -18.46
N SER A 148 -4.98 1.00 -18.12
CA SER A 148 -3.55 1.37 -18.01
C SER A 148 -2.89 1.69 -19.35
N LEU A 149 -3.49 1.26 -20.47
CA LEU A 149 -3.04 1.63 -21.81
C LEU A 149 -3.45 3.07 -22.20
N ARG A 150 -4.36 3.70 -21.44
CA ARG A 150 -4.95 5.01 -21.74
C ARG A 150 -4.24 6.17 -21.03
N GLN A 151 -4.30 7.36 -21.61
CA GLN A 151 -3.88 8.63 -21.00
C GLN A 151 -5.05 9.64 -21.01
N PRO A 152 -5.43 10.25 -19.87
CA PRO A 152 -5.00 9.90 -18.51
C PRO A 152 -5.38 8.46 -18.14
N SER A 153 -4.53 7.81 -17.35
CA SER A 153 -4.76 6.44 -16.90
C SER A 153 -5.85 6.39 -15.84
N ILE A 154 -6.80 5.48 -15.99
CA ILE A 154 -7.88 5.24 -15.02
C ILE A 154 -7.54 3.96 -14.25
N SER A 155 -7.73 3.97 -12.93
CA SER A 155 -7.51 2.80 -12.07
C SER A 155 -8.70 2.62 -11.13
N ILE A 156 -9.27 1.42 -11.12
CA ILE A 156 -10.34 1.02 -10.20
C ILE A 156 -9.69 0.43 -8.95
N GLY A 157 -9.95 1.01 -7.78
CA GLY A 157 -9.45 0.51 -6.50
C GLY A 157 -10.30 -0.61 -5.87
N PRO A 158 -9.74 -1.42 -4.95
CA PRO A 158 -10.43 -2.57 -4.34
C PRO A 158 -11.66 -2.19 -3.48
N LEU A 159 -11.79 -0.94 -3.06
CA LEU A 159 -12.99 -0.44 -2.36
C LEU A 159 -14.28 -0.61 -3.20
N ILE A 160 -14.18 -0.53 -4.53
CA ILE A 160 -15.34 -0.80 -5.40
C ILE A 160 -15.72 -2.28 -5.36
N ALA A 161 -14.75 -3.19 -5.36
CA ALA A 161 -15.01 -4.62 -5.21
C ALA A 161 -15.66 -4.96 -3.86
N GLN A 162 -15.20 -4.34 -2.76
CA GLN A 162 -15.81 -4.46 -1.43
C GLN A 162 -17.29 -4.03 -1.42
N ILE A 163 -17.67 -3.01 -2.19
CA ILE A 163 -19.04 -2.51 -2.15
C ILE A 163 -19.95 -3.29 -3.10
N VAL A 164 -19.44 -3.73 -4.25
CA VAL A 164 -20.16 -4.58 -5.20
C VAL A 164 -20.34 -6.01 -4.67
N ALA A 165 -19.38 -6.53 -3.90
CA ALA A 165 -19.48 -7.86 -3.28
C ALA A 165 -20.63 -7.97 -2.26
N TRP A 166 -20.98 -6.89 -1.54
CA TRP A 166 -22.02 -6.90 -0.51
C TRP A 166 -23.44 -7.22 -1.04
N PRO A 167 -24.00 -6.51 -2.04
CA PRO A 167 -25.30 -6.86 -2.62
C PRO A 167 -25.24 -8.17 -3.41
N MET A 168 -24.10 -8.52 -4.04
CA MET A 168 -23.93 -9.82 -4.70
C MET A 168 -24.03 -10.99 -3.71
N GLY A 169 -23.35 -10.89 -2.56
CA GLY A 169 -23.37 -11.92 -1.52
C GLY A 169 -24.75 -12.08 -0.86
N HIS A 170 -25.42 -10.97 -0.53
CA HIS A 170 -26.80 -10.98 -0.02
C HIS A 170 -27.81 -11.48 -1.07
N GLY A 171 -27.62 -11.14 -2.34
CA GLY A 171 -28.40 -11.67 -3.46
C GLY A 171 -28.25 -13.19 -3.60
N TRP A 172 -27.01 -13.68 -3.60
CA TRP A 172 -26.73 -15.13 -3.62
C TRP A 172 -27.40 -15.86 -2.45
N ALA A 173 -27.26 -15.32 -1.23
CA ALA A 173 -27.88 -15.88 -0.02
C ALA A 173 -29.41 -15.97 -0.08
N ARG A 174 -30.05 -15.13 -0.91
CA ARG A 174 -31.52 -15.07 -1.07
C ARG A 174 -32.06 -15.88 -2.24
N PHE A 175 -31.29 -16.03 -3.32
CA PHE A 175 -31.76 -16.62 -4.58
C PHE A 175 -31.21 -18.02 -4.87
N VAL A 176 -30.06 -18.41 -4.30
CA VAL A 176 -29.44 -19.72 -4.56
C VAL A 176 -29.95 -20.74 -3.54
N PRO A 177 -30.47 -21.90 -3.97
CA PRO A 177 -31.06 -22.88 -3.06
C PRO A 177 -30.02 -23.59 -2.19
N ASP A 178 -30.39 -23.82 -0.94
CA ASP A 178 -29.62 -24.57 0.05
C ASP A 178 -29.57 -26.06 -0.33
N ARG A 179 -28.56 -26.41 -1.13
CA ARG A 179 -28.30 -27.79 -1.56
C ARG A 179 -26.89 -28.22 -1.15
N GLU A 180 -26.84 -29.30 -0.38
CA GLU A 180 -25.61 -30.03 -0.09
C GLU A 180 -25.26 -30.98 -1.23
N PHE A 181 -23.98 -31.02 -1.58
CA PHE A 181 -23.38 -31.93 -2.54
C PHE A 181 -22.23 -32.68 -1.88
N THR A 182 -22.09 -33.96 -2.24
CA THR A 182 -21.02 -34.82 -1.76
C THR A 182 -20.19 -35.29 -2.94
N THR A 183 -19.08 -34.60 -3.22
CA THR A 183 -18.18 -34.95 -4.33
C THR A 183 -16.86 -35.47 -3.76
N PHE A 184 -16.41 -36.65 -4.20
CA PHE A 184 -15.18 -37.30 -3.71
C PHE A 184 -15.08 -37.40 -2.17
N GLY A 185 -16.22 -37.61 -1.49
CA GLY A 185 -16.28 -37.71 -0.02
C GLY A 185 -16.29 -36.37 0.73
N ILE A 186 -16.09 -35.24 0.04
CA ILE A 186 -16.17 -33.91 0.64
C ILE A 186 -17.60 -33.40 0.54
N LYS A 187 -18.20 -33.06 1.69
CA LYS A 187 -19.50 -32.34 1.75
C LYS A 187 -19.28 -30.85 1.52
N TRP A 188 -20.03 -30.24 0.63
CA TRP A 188 -20.06 -28.79 0.41
C TRP A 188 -21.48 -28.33 0.08
N THR A 189 -21.77 -27.05 0.32
CA THR A 189 -23.09 -26.44 0.05
C THR A 189 -22.93 -25.24 -0.88
N LEU A 190 -23.91 -25.03 -1.76
CA LEU A 190 -24.01 -23.80 -2.58
C LEU A 190 -24.41 -22.56 -1.76
N ASN A 191 -25.13 -22.75 -0.66
CA ASN A 191 -25.56 -21.68 0.22
C ASN A 191 -25.36 -22.12 1.69
N PRO A 192 -24.30 -21.65 2.38
CA PRO A 192 -24.00 -22.03 3.76
C PRO A 192 -24.81 -21.25 4.82
N GLY A 193 -25.81 -20.48 4.40
CA GLY A 193 -26.59 -19.58 5.24
C GLY A 193 -26.38 -18.09 4.88
N PRO A 194 -26.74 -17.15 5.78
CA PRO A 194 -26.60 -15.72 5.55
C PRO A 194 -25.18 -15.30 5.13
N PHE A 195 -25.09 -14.31 4.25
CA PHE A 195 -23.79 -13.77 3.82
C PHE A 195 -23.11 -13.03 4.98
N ASN A 196 -21.85 -13.34 5.23
CA ASN A 196 -21.15 -12.89 6.43
C ASN A 196 -19.84 -12.14 6.16
N VAL A 197 -19.33 -11.50 7.20
CA VAL A 197 -18.12 -10.66 7.19
C VAL A 197 -16.89 -11.39 6.68
N LYS A 198 -16.70 -12.68 7.03
CA LYS A 198 -15.49 -13.45 6.66
C LYS A 198 -15.50 -13.93 5.21
N GLU A 199 -16.66 -14.32 4.67
CA GLU A 199 -16.81 -14.56 3.23
C GLU A 199 -16.52 -13.29 2.43
N HIS A 200 -17.08 -12.17 2.89
CA HIS A 200 -16.91 -10.89 2.24
C HIS A 200 -15.45 -10.42 2.26
N ALA A 201 -14.76 -10.56 3.40
CA ALA A 201 -13.35 -10.22 3.50
C ALA A 201 -12.45 -11.08 2.59
N ILE A 202 -12.76 -12.37 2.38
CA ILE A 202 -12.06 -13.20 1.38
C ILE A 202 -12.31 -12.69 -0.05
N ILE A 203 -13.54 -12.32 -0.39
CA ILE A 203 -13.86 -11.75 -1.72
C ILE A 203 -13.02 -10.47 -1.96
N VAL A 204 -12.88 -9.61 -0.94
CA VAL A 204 -12.07 -8.38 -1.01
C VAL A 204 -10.58 -8.69 -1.20
N VAL A 205 -10.03 -9.70 -0.51
CA VAL A 205 -8.62 -10.13 -0.66
C VAL A 205 -8.36 -10.75 -2.03
N MET A 206 -9.31 -11.48 -2.61
CA MET A 206 -9.20 -11.96 -3.99
C MET A 206 -9.22 -10.79 -4.98
N ALA A 207 -10.06 -9.78 -4.72
CA ALA A 207 -10.14 -8.60 -5.55
C ALA A 207 -8.90 -7.70 -5.44
N SER A 208 -8.33 -7.46 -4.25
CA SER A 208 -7.18 -6.56 -4.03
C SER A 208 -5.99 -6.89 -4.92
N VAL A 209 -5.67 -8.18 -5.05
CA VAL A 209 -4.62 -8.71 -5.92
C VAL A 209 -4.90 -8.44 -7.42
N SER A 210 -6.16 -8.49 -7.83
CA SER A 210 -6.56 -8.35 -9.25
C SER A 210 -6.81 -6.91 -9.71
N PHE A 211 -7.12 -6.00 -8.79
CA PHE A 211 -7.34 -4.58 -9.07
C PHE A 211 -6.01 -3.80 -9.20
N SER A 212 -4.86 -4.49 -9.25
CA SER A 212 -3.58 -3.92 -9.68
C SER A 212 -3.13 -4.53 -11.00
N VAL A 213 -2.69 -3.69 -11.93
CA VAL A 213 -2.02 -4.16 -13.16
C VAL A 213 -0.63 -4.70 -12.81
N ALA A 214 -0.26 -5.83 -13.41
CA ALA A 214 1.04 -6.44 -13.26
C ALA A 214 2.08 -5.67 -14.09
N TYR A 215 3.11 -5.14 -13.43
CA TYR A 215 4.19 -4.34 -14.03
C TYR A 215 4.94 -5.06 -15.17
N ALA A 216 4.89 -6.39 -15.22
CA ALA A 216 5.40 -7.17 -16.35
C ALA A 216 4.68 -6.86 -17.68
N THR A 217 3.43 -6.38 -17.63
CA THR A 217 2.71 -5.93 -18.84
C THR A 217 3.38 -4.73 -19.51
N ASP A 218 3.98 -3.81 -18.75
CA ASP A 218 4.75 -2.70 -19.32
C ASP A 218 6.04 -3.17 -20.01
N ILE A 219 6.69 -4.24 -19.51
CA ILE A 219 7.82 -4.88 -20.22
C ILE A 219 7.34 -5.44 -21.56
N ILE A 220 6.24 -6.20 -21.54
CA ILE A 220 5.69 -6.87 -22.72
C ILE A 220 5.25 -5.83 -23.75
N LEU A 221 4.62 -4.75 -23.30
CA LEU A 221 4.20 -3.62 -24.12
C LEU A 221 5.41 -2.92 -24.74
N ALA A 222 6.45 -2.61 -23.96
CA ALA A 222 7.67 -2.00 -24.47
C ALA A 222 8.42 -2.93 -25.44
N GLN A 223 8.41 -4.25 -25.16
CA GLN A 223 9.01 -5.27 -26.02
C GLN A 223 8.31 -5.35 -27.39
N LEU A 224 6.97 -5.47 -27.39
CA LEU A 224 6.17 -5.61 -28.61
C LEU A 224 6.08 -4.32 -29.43
N ILE A 225 5.89 -3.17 -28.77
CA ILE A 225 5.56 -1.90 -29.45
C ILE A 225 6.80 -1.06 -29.73
N PHE A 226 7.71 -0.85 -28.77
CA PHE A 226 8.87 0.03 -28.95
C PHE A 226 10.11 -0.72 -29.44
N TYR A 227 10.36 -1.93 -28.94
CA TYR A 227 11.45 -2.80 -29.39
C TYR A 227 11.06 -3.76 -30.53
N LYS A 228 9.78 -3.83 -30.93
CA LYS A 228 9.28 -4.71 -32.02
C LYS A 228 9.71 -6.18 -31.92
N GLN A 229 9.91 -6.69 -30.71
CA GLN A 229 10.27 -8.07 -30.40
C GLN A 229 9.05 -8.84 -29.89
N ASN A 230 8.89 -10.10 -30.30
CA ASN A 230 7.79 -10.96 -29.82
C ASN A 230 8.32 -12.36 -29.46
N PHE A 231 8.26 -12.71 -28.17
CA PHE A 231 8.66 -14.03 -27.66
C PHE A 231 7.46 -14.98 -27.42
N GLY A 232 6.26 -14.59 -27.88
CA GLY A 232 5.04 -15.38 -27.77
C GLY A 232 4.35 -15.33 -26.40
N ILE A 233 3.09 -15.76 -26.36
CA ILE A 233 2.22 -15.70 -25.18
C ILE A 233 2.78 -16.50 -24.00
N THR A 234 3.47 -17.61 -24.27
CA THR A 234 4.11 -18.45 -23.23
C THR A 234 5.14 -17.67 -22.42
N PHE A 235 6.02 -16.90 -23.07
CA PHE A 235 6.98 -16.03 -22.38
C PHE A 235 6.27 -15.00 -21.50
N GLN A 236 5.23 -14.35 -22.06
CA GLN A 236 4.46 -13.31 -21.36
C GLN A 236 3.77 -13.85 -20.09
N LEU A 237 3.16 -15.03 -20.17
CA LEU A 237 2.53 -15.70 -19.02
C LEU A 237 3.56 -16.09 -17.96
N LEU A 238 4.67 -16.74 -18.36
CA LEU A 238 5.69 -17.19 -17.42
C LEU A 238 6.36 -16.01 -16.70
N LEU A 239 6.68 -14.94 -17.43
CA LEU A 239 7.22 -13.68 -16.88
C LEU A 239 6.26 -13.03 -15.88
N THR A 240 4.97 -12.96 -16.23
CA THR A 240 3.97 -12.31 -15.38
C THR A 240 3.69 -13.14 -14.11
N ILE A 241 3.44 -14.44 -14.26
CA ILE A 241 3.15 -15.32 -13.12
C ILE A 241 4.33 -15.36 -12.13
N SER A 242 5.55 -15.53 -12.62
CA SER A 242 6.74 -15.56 -11.74
C SER A 242 6.97 -14.20 -11.05
N THR A 243 7.01 -13.09 -11.78
CA THR A 243 7.25 -11.76 -11.18
C THR A 243 6.20 -11.35 -10.15
N GLN A 244 4.92 -11.73 -10.33
CA GLN A 244 3.88 -11.48 -9.33
C GLN A 244 3.95 -12.45 -8.13
N SER A 245 4.36 -13.70 -8.34
CA SER A 245 4.21 -14.77 -7.33
C SER A 245 5.48 -15.12 -6.55
N VAL A 246 6.70 -14.79 -7.02
CA VAL A 246 7.95 -15.02 -6.24
C VAL A 246 7.90 -14.29 -4.90
N GLY A 247 7.32 -13.08 -4.87
CA GLY A 247 7.20 -12.26 -3.66
C GLY A 247 6.45 -12.94 -2.51
N TYR A 248 5.52 -13.86 -2.82
CA TYR A 248 4.68 -14.50 -1.80
C TYR A 248 5.52 -15.44 -0.91
N GLY A 249 6.57 -16.04 -1.46
CA GLY A 249 7.55 -16.81 -0.71
C GLY A 249 8.31 -15.97 0.31
N ILE A 250 8.71 -14.76 -0.08
CA ILE A 250 9.37 -13.78 0.79
C ILE A 250 8.41 -13.35 1.90
N ALA A 251 7.19 -12.97 1.54
CA ALA A 251 6.15 -12.56 2.48
C ALA A 251 5.88 -13.61 3.56
N GLY A 252 5.86 -14.90 3.19
CA GLY A 252 5.70 -16.03 4.10
C GLY A 252 6.72 -16.11 5.24
N MET A 253 7.96 -15.64 5.00
CA MET A 253 9.02 -15.50 6.01
C MET A 253 8.86 -14.21 6.81
N LEU A 254 8.42 -13.12 6.19
CA LEU A 254 8.24 -11.81 6.83
C LEU A 254 7.06 -11.73 7.81
N ARG A 255 6.09 -12.67 7.75
CA ARG A 255 4.91 -12.70 8.64
C ARG A 255 5.23 -12.48 10.12
N LYS A 256 6.30 -13.12 10.60
CA LYS A 256 6.76 -13.03 12.00
C LYS A 256 7.16 -11.61 12.42
N PHE A 257 7.71 -10.83 11.50
CA PHE A 257 8.22 -9.49 11.74
C PHE A 257 7.20 -8.39 11.42
N LEU A 258 6.31 -8.63 10.45
CA LEU A 258 5.43 -7.59 9.88
C LEU A 258 3.92 -7.82 10.08
N VAL A 259 3.49 -9.01 10.49
CA VAL A 259 2.06 -9.33 10.73
C VAL A 259 1.78 -9.54 12.21
N TYR A 260 2.61 -10.34 12.88
CA TYR A 260 2.35 -10.77 14.26
C TYR A 260 2.57 -9.66 15.32
N PRO A 261 3.57 -8.76 15.22
CA PRO A 261 3.74 -7.68 16.19
C PRO A 261 2.63 -6.63 16.12
N ALA A 262 2.25 -6.08 17.28
CA ALA A 262 1.21 -5.05 17.40
C ALA A 262 1.62 -3.73 16.72
N SER A 263 2.89 -3.33 16.84
CA SER A 263 3.47 -2.09 16.29
C SER A 263 3.43 -2.01 14.76
N MET A 264 3.24 -3.14 14.08
CA MET A 264 3.07 -3.19 12.62
C MET A 264 1.59 -3.02 12.30
N ILE A 265 1.13 -1.76 12.28
CA ILE A 265 -0.28 -1.36 12.21
C ILE A 265 -0.89 -1.57 10.80
N TRP A 266 -0.12 -1.28 9.75
CA TRP A 266 -0.61 -1.19 8.36
C TRP A 266 -1.86 -0.29 8.20
N PRO A 267 -1.73 1.04 8.36
CA PRO A 267 -2.88 1.97 8.42
C PRO A 267 -3.88 1.86 7.26
N GLU A 268 -3.44 1.57 6.04
CA GLU A 268 -4.29 1.37 4.85
C GLU A 268 -5.32 0.25 5.05
N ASN A 269 -4.94 -0.85 5.71
CA ASN A 269 -5.85 -1.95 5.98
C ASN A 269 -6.98 -1.54 6.93
N LEU A 270 -6.73 -0.60 7.85
CA LEU A 270 -7.73 -0.12 8.81
C LEU A 270 -8.92 0.53 8.12
N VAL A 271 -8.73 1.12 6.93
CA VAL A 271 -9.82 1.68 6.11
C VAL A 271 -10.76 0.58 5.62
N GLY A 272 -10.21 -0.47 5.01
CA GLY A 272 -10.99 -1.61 4.53
C GLY A 272 -11.72 -2.33 5.68
N VAL A 273 -11.05 -2.52 6.81
CA VAL A 273 -11.63 -3.12 8.03
C VAL A 273 -12.74 -2.23 8.61
N THR A 274 -12.53 -0.91 8.71
CA THR A 274 -13.54 0.02 9.24
C THR A 274 -14.80 0.03 8.38
N LEU A 275 -14.64 0.10 7.05
CA LEU A 275 -15.77 0.03 6.12
C LEU A 275 -16.51 -1.30 6.24
N MET A 276 -15.77 -2.43 6.31
CA MET A 276 -16.37 -3.75 6.47
C MET A 276 -17.18 -3.84 7.77
N ASN A 277 -16.61 -3.39 8.89
CA ASN A 277 -17.28 -3.42 10.18
C ASN A 277 -18.55 -2.55 10.18
N ALA A 278 -18.51 -1.35 9.59
CA ALA A 278 -19.65 -0.45 9.47
C ALA A 278 -20.80 -1.01 8.58
N MET A 279 -20.51 -1.88 7.62
CA MET A 279 -21.51 -2.51 6.73
C MET A 279 -22.29 -3.66 7.38
N TYR A 280 -21.79 -4.24 8.48
CA TYR A 280 -22.44 -5.32 9.23
C TYR A 280 -22.76 -4.93 10.68
N GLU A 281 -22.51 -3.67 11.04
CA GLU A 281 -22.92 -3.08 12.31
C GLU A 281 -24.45 -2.97 12.36
N ARG A 282 -25.05 -3.25 13.53
CA ARG A 282 -26.50 -3.18 13.76
C ARG A 282 -26.88 -2.34 14.97
N ASN A 283 -26.05 -2.34 16.01
CA ASN A 283 -26.33 -1.74 17.33
C ASN A 283 -25.19 -0.79 17.76
N ASP A 284 -24.73 0.09 16.87
CA ASP A 284 -23.75 1.13 17.25
C ASP A 284 -24.42 2.17 18.16
N ALA A 285 -23.77 2.52 19.27
CA ALA A 285 -24.34 3.45 20.24
C ALA A 285 -24.37 4.89 19.67
N PRO A 286 -25.53 5.57 19.66
CA PRO A 286 -25.58 6.95 19.19
C PRO A 286 -24.83 7.86 20.17
N ASP A 287 -23.82 8.59 19.68
CA ASP A 287 -23.09 9.60 20.45
C ASP A 287 -23.55 11.00 20.02
N PRO A 288 -24.43 11.68 20.78
CA PRO A 288 -24.89 13.02 20.45
C PRO A 288 -23.82 14.10 20.64
N THR A 289 -22.67 13.79 21.26
CA THR A 289 -21.57 14.76 21.46
C THR A 289 -20.71 14.94 20.21
N VAL A 290 -20.89 14.10 19.19
CA VAL A 290 -20.08 14.07 17.96
C VAL A 290 -20.95 14.43 16.74
N LEU A 291 -20.44 15.30 15.86
CA LEU A 291 -21.10 15.61 14.59
C LEU A 291 -21.21 14.35 13.72
N GLY A 292 -22.43 13.94 13.40
CA GLY A 292 -22.73 12.67 12.73
C GLY A 292 -22.81 11.45 13.65
N GLY A 293 -22.49 11.57 14.95
CA GLY A 293 -22.48 10.45 15.91
C GLY A 293 -23.86 9.92 16.30
N THR A 294 -24.95 10.64 16.01
CA THR A 294 -26.33 10.14 16.12
C THR A 294 -26.78 9.33 14.90
N MET A 295 -25.98 9.30 13.83
CA MET A 295 -26.29 8.58 12.60
C MET A 295 -25.55 7.25 12.56
N HIS A 296 -26.19 6.22 12.00
CA HIS A 296 -25.51 4.96 11.71
C HIS A 296 -24.32 5.19 10.79
N ARG A 297 -23.16 4.60 11.09
CA ARG A 297 -21.89 4.82 10.36
C ARG A 297 -22.03 4.58 8.86
N TYR A 298 -22.69 3.51 8.45
CA TYR A 298 -22.98 3.26 7.02
C TYR A 298 -23.81 4.37 6.35
N ARG A 299 -24.71 5.04 7.07
CA ARG A 299 -25.49 6.17 6.51
C ARG A 299 -24.62 7.42 6.31
N TRP A 300 -23.70 7.69 7.23
CA TRP A 300 -22.68 8.74 7.06
C TRP A 300 -21.85 8.48 5.79
N PHE A 301 -21.36 7.24 5.64
CA PHE A 301 -20.61 6.79 4.47
C PHE A 301 -21.37 7.02 3.15
N THR A 302 -22.64 6.62 3.05
CA THR A 302 -23.46 6.83 1.84
C THR A 302 -23.66 8.31 1.53
N ILE A 303 -23.90 9.15 2.55
CA ILE A 303 -24.08 10.59 2.37
C ILE A 303 -22.79 11.24 1.85
N VAL A 304 -21.65 10.97 2.50
CA VAL A 304 -20.35 11.51 2.07
C VAL A 304 -19.99 11.04 0.65
N THR A 305 -20.21 9.76 0.34
CA THR A 305 -20.01 9.23 -1.02
C THR A 305 -20.87 9.95 -2.05
N GLY A 306 -22.16 10.18 -1.77
CA GLY A 306 -23.08 10.86 -2.69
C GLY A 306 -22.73 12.34 -2.89
N CYS A 307 -22.38 13.04 -1.80
CA CYS A 307 -21.89 14.42 -1.86
C CYS A 307 -20.58 14.52 -2.64
N ALA A 308 -19.62 13.62 -2.40
CA ALA A 308 -18.35 13.59 -3.09
C ALA A 308 -18.54 13.29 -4.59
N PHE A 309 -19.32 12.25 -4.93
CA PHE A 309 -19.71 11.91 -6.31
C PHE A 309 -20.26 13.13 -7.06
N ALA A 310 -21.25 13.82 -6.48
CA ALA A 310 -21.85 15.01 -7.10
C ALA A 310 -20.87 16.19 -7.20
N TYR A 311 -20.01 16.37 -6.18
CA TYR A 311 -19.02 17.44 -6.15
C TYR A 311 -17.95 17.27 -7.24
N TYR A 312 -17.45 16.06 -7.51
CA TYR A 312 -16.35 15.86 -8.47
C TYR A 312 -16.70 16.17 -9.93
N PHE A 313 -17.98 16.24 -10.32
CA PHE A 313 -18.37 16.81 -11.61
C PHE A 313 -17.93 18.27 -11.77
N ILE A 314 -17.79 19.01 -10.67
CA ILE A 314 -17.36 20.39 -10.67
C ILE A 314 -15.89 20.50 -11.12
N PRO A 315 -14.85 20.06 -10.37
CA PRO A 315 -13.47 20.14 -10.84
C PRO A 315 -13.15 19.21 -12.02
N GLY A 316 -13.81 18.04 -12.12
CA GLY A 316 -13.47 17.02 -13.12
C GLY A 316 -14.00 17.29 -14.53
N PHE A 317 -15.08 18.08 -14.68
CA PHE A 317 -15.71 18.31 -15.98
C PHE A 317 -16.20 19.76 -16.19
N LEU A 318 -16.91 20.33 -15.21
CA LEU A 318 -17.53 21.64 -15.38
C LEU A 318 -16.57 22.83 -15.19
N ALA A 319 -15.54 22.70 -14.36
CA ALA A 319 -14.73 23.81 -13.83
C ALA A 319 -13.29 23.39 -13.51
N GLN A 320 -12.53 23.01 -14.53
CA GLN A 320 -11.20 22.39 -14.41
C GLN A 320 -10.14 23.27 -13.71
N PHE A 321 -10.29 24.61 -13.70
CA PHE A 321 -9.44 25.51 -12.91
C PHE A 321 -9.44 25.26 -11.40
N LEU A 322 -10.43 24.52 -10.89
CA LEU A 322 -10.48 24.11 -9.47
C LEU A 322 -9.58 22.89 -9.18
N SER A 323 -9.20 22.11 -10.19
CA SER A 323 -8.25 21.01 -10.04
C SER A 323 -6.82 21.54 -9.83
N ILE A 324 -6.36 22.48 -10.66
CA ILE A 324 -5.08 23.16 -10.50
C ILE A 324 -5.32 24.67 -10.35
N PHE A 325 -5.45 25.15 -9.11
CA PHE A 325 -5.83 26.53 -8.81
C PHE A 325 -4.62 27.49 -8.80
N ALA A 326 -4.01 27.68 -9.98
CA ALA A 326 -2.77 28.43 -10.16
C ALA A 326 -3.02 29.90 -10.61
N VAL A 327 -3.60 30.74 -9.73
CA VAL A 327 -3.96 32.14 -10.06
C VAL A 327 -2.78 32.95 -10.64
N ALA A 328 -1.56 32.72 -10.15
CA ALA A 328 -0.37 33.42 -10.64
C ALA A 328 -0.04 33.12 -12.12
N THR A 329 -0.25 31.89 -12.59
CA THR A 329 -0.01 31.55 -14.00
C THR A 329 -1.12 32.10 -14.90
N TRP A 330 -2.34 32.29 -14.40
CA TRP A 330 -3.40 32.96 -15.16
C TRP A 330 -3.17 34.48 -15.30
N MET A 331 -2.51 35.12 -14.33
CA MET A 331 -2.14 36.54 -14.41
C MET A 331 -0.95 36.79 -15.35
N ALA A 332 -0.04 35.83 -15.51
CA ALA A 332 1.12 35.94 -16.39
C ALA A 332 1.37 34.64 -17.19
N PRO A 333 0.44 34.25 -18.10
CA PRO A 333 0.45 32.93 -18.73
C PRO A 333 1.66 32.67 -19.62
N GLN A 334 2.25 33.73 -20.18
CA GLN A 334 3.40 33.69 -21.09
C GLN A 334 4.73 34.12 -20.44
N ASN A 335 4.83 34.05 -19.10
CA ASN A 335 6.08 34.29 -18.38
C ASN A 335 6.67 32.95 -17.89
N PRO A 336 7.85 32.51 -18.40
CA PRO A 336 8.45 31.23 -18.02
C PRO A 336 8.66 31.08 -16.51
N VAL A 337 9.24 32.09 -15.85
CA VAL A 337 9.58 32.05 -14.41
C VAL A 337 8.33 31.91 -13.54
N VAL A 338 7.23 32.61 -13.88
CA VAL A 338 5.97 32.50 -13.14
C VAL A 338 5.36 31.11 -13.31
N ASN A 339 5.39 30.55 -14.52
CA ASN A 339 4.92 29.18 -14.78
C ASN A 339 5.81 28.13 -14.09
N GLN A 340 7.12 28.29 -14.06
CA GLN A 340 8.05 27.39 -13.38
C GLN A 340 7.87 27.38 -11.84
N LEU A 341 7.55 28.53 -11.23
CA LEU A 341 7.38 28.63 -9.78
C LEU A 341 5.96 28.29 -9.29
N PHE A 342 4.94 28.75 -10.01
CA PHE A 342 3.54 28.63 -9.58
C PHE A 342 2.69 27.67 -10.42
N GLY A 343 3.25 27.11 -11.49
CA GLY A 343 2.63 26.03 -12.26
C GLY A 343 2.43 24.77 -11.43
N GLY A 344 1.38 24.01 -11.76
CA GLY A 344 0.98 22.78 -11.09
C GLY A 344 1.34 21.51 -11.86
N GLN A 345 1.69 21.61 -13.15
CA GLN A 345 1.94 20.46 -14.02
C GLN A 345 3.42 20.25 -14.38
N THR A 346 4.14 21.32 -14.68
CA THR A 346 5.61 21.36 -14.92
C THR A 346 6.34 22.32 -13.98
N GLY A 347 5.60 23.14 -13.24
CA GLY A 347 6.12 24.02 -12.19
C GLY A 347 6.22 23.38 -10.79
N LEU A 348 6.75 24.16 -9.84
CA LEU A 348 6.95 23.77 -8.45
C LEU A 348 5.76 24.04 -7.51
N SER A 349 4.68 24.64 -8.01
CA SER A 349 3.45 24.92 -7.26
C SER A 349 3.68 25.55 -5.87
N LEU A 350 4.42 26.67 -5.80
CA LEU A 350 4.69 27.39 -4.54
C LEU A 350 3.43 27.76 -3.72
N PHE A 351 2.28 27.91 -4.39
CA PHE A 351 0.98 28.07 -3.74
C PHE A 351 0.07 26.86 -4.07
N PRO A 352 0.15 25.78 -3.28
CA PRO A 352 -0.43 24.47 -3.61
C PRO A 352 -1.92 24.40 -3.23
N LEU A 353 -2.74 25.18 -3.94
CA LEU A 353 -4.19 25.15 -3.76
C LEU A 353 -4.85 24.28 -4.85
N THR A 354 -5.64 23.32 -4.40
CA THR A 354 -6.51 22.49 -5.23
C THR A 354 -7.80 22.22 -4.46
N PHE A 355 -8.91 22.12 -5.19
CA PHE A 355 -10.21 21.77 -4.66
C PHE A 355 -10.69 20.41 -5.19
N ASP A 356 -9.75 19.59 -5.69
CA ASP A 356 -10.00 18.31 -6.32
C ASP A 356 -9.26 17.17 -5.60
N TRP A 357 -10.02 16.13 -5.22
CA TRP A 357 -9.48 14.96 -4.52
C TRP A 357 -8.57 14.12 -5.41
N THR A 358 -8.68 14.20 -6.75
CA THR A 358 -7.73 13.55 -7.66
C THR A 358 -6.30 14.02 -7.40
N GLN A 359 -6.11 15.32 -7.21
CA GLN A 359 -4.79 15.91 -7.00
C GLN A 359 -4.24 15.62 -5.60
N ILE A 360 -5.14 15.52 -4.61
CA ILE A 360 -4.80 15.29 -3.20
C ILE A 360 -4.45 13.81 -2.95
N ALA A 361 -5.26 12.88 -3.44
CA ALA A 361 -5.14 11.45 -3.11
C ALA A 361 -4.63 10.56 -4.27
N GLY A 362 -4.68 11.03 -5.52
CA GLY A 362 -4.44 10.18 -6.70
C GLY A 362 -3.03 9.58 -6.82
N TYR A 363 -2.01 10.24 -6.27
CA TYR A 363 -0.61 9.76 -6.30
C TYR A 363 -0.12 9.16 -4.99
N VAL A 364 -0.53 9.72 -3.85
CA VAL A 364 0.02 9.38 -2.51
C VAL A 364 -0.97 8.56 -1.67
N GLY A 365 -2.20 8.35 -2.17
CA GLY A 365 -3.30 7.82 -1.39
C GLY A 365 -3.90 8.86 -0.43
N SER A 366 -4.96 8.49 0.27
CA SER A 366 -5.68 9.44 1.14
C SER A 366 -4.82 9.92 2.33
N PRO A 367 -4.73 11.23 2.58
CA PRO A 367 -4.00 11.81 3.72
C PRO A 367 -4.68 11.55 5.09
N LEU A 368 -5.90 11.00 5.11
CA LEU A 368 -6.60 10.60 6.34
C LEU A 368 -6.09 9.25 6.89
N ILE A 369 -5.18 8.58 6.19
CA ILE A 369 -4.65 7.25 6.53
C ILE A 369 -3.31 7.33 7.29
N PRO A 370 -2.22 7.92 6.74
CA PRO A 370 -0.91 7.92 7.39
C PRO A 370 -0.86 8.81 8.64
N PRO A 371 -0.07 8.45 9.67
CA PRO A 371 0.07 9.27 10.87
C PRO A 371 0.74 10.61 10.57
N TRP A 372 0.42 11.67 11.33
CA TRP A 372 0.91 13.03 11.08
C TRP A 372 2.44 13.13 10.96
N HIS A 373 3.20 12.37 11.76
CA HIS A 373 4.66 12.42 11.69
C HIS A 373 5.17 11.94 10.31
N ALA A 374 4.51 10.97 9.69
CA ALA A 374 4.88 10.49 8.36
C ALA A 374 4.68 11.59 7.31
N ILE A 375 3.49 12.20 7.32
CA ILE A 375 3.12 13.34 6.46
C ILE A 375 4.13 14.47 6.62
N ALA A 376 4.47 14.86 7.85
CA ALA A 376 5.41 15.94 8.14
C ALA A 376 6.82 15.66 7.58
N ASN A 377 7.34 14.44 7.69
CA ASN A 377 8.65 14.08 7.13
C ASN A 377 8.65 14.17 5.60
N THR A 378 7.61 13.69 4.93
CA THR A 378 7.47 13.81 3.47
C THR A 378 7.41 15.27 3.03
N LEU A 379 6.67 16.12 3.75
CA LEU A 379 6.60 17.57 3.47
C LEU A 379 7.94 18.29 3.68
N ILE A 380 8.72 17.90 4.69
CA ILE A 380 10.09 18.41 4.88
C ILE A 380 10.95 18.05 3.66
N GLY A 381 10.83 16.83 3.14
CA GLY A 381 11.50 16.39 1.91
C GLY A 381 11.12 17.24 0.69
N VAL A 382 9.81 17.44 0.48
CA VAL A 382 9.29 18.26 -0.63
C VAL A 382 9.74 19.71 -0.53
N GLY A 383 9.63 20.33 0.66
CA GLY A 383 10.07 21.70 0.88
C GLY A 383 11.58 21.89 0.70
N ALA A 384 12.40 21.03 1.30
CA ALA A 384 13.84 21.17 1.27
C ALA A 384 14.44 20.89 -0.11
N PHE A 385 14.01 19.81 -0.78
CA PHE A 385 14.67 19.34 -2.00
C PHE A 385 13.91 19.73 -3.27
N PHE A 386 12.59 19.56 -3.32
CA PHE A 386 11.82 19.87 -4.53
C PHE A 386 11.55 21.37 -4.67
N ILE A 387 11.18 22.08 -3.60
CA ILE A 387 10.97 23.53 -3.67
C ILE A 387 12.33 24.26 -3.64
N VAL A 388 13.04 24.21 -2.51
CA VAL A 388 14.26 25.01 -2.31
C VAL A 388 15.41 24.48 -3.16
N GLY A 389 15.68 23.17 -3.11
CA GLY A 389 16.76 22.51 -3.86
C GLY A 389 16.63 22.68 -5.38
N SER A 390 15.47 22.37 -5.98
CA SER A 390 15.26 22.55 -7.43
C SER A 390 15.35 24.01 -7.83
N SER A 391 14.75 24.93 -7.08
CA SER A 391 14.85 26.37 -7.39
C SER A 391 16.31 26.84 -7.40
N PHE A 392 17.08 26.49 -6.37
CA PHE A 392 18.49 26.89 -6.26
C PHE A 392 19.34 26.31 -7.40
N LEU A 393 19.14 25.04 -7.76
CA LEU A 393 19.92 24.40 -8.83
C LEU A 393 19.47 24.85 -10.24
N HIS A 394 18.18 25.05 -10.47
CA HIS A 394 17.62 25.46 -11.75
C HIS A 394 18.03 26.90 -12.10
N TYR A 395 17.81 27.87 -11.20
CA TYR A 395 18.24 29.26 -11.40
C TYR A 395 19.75 29.49 -11.16
N GLY A 396 20.44 28.49 -10.61
CA GLY A 396 21.91 28.45 -10.56
C GLY A 396 22.57 27.91 -11.84
N GLY A 397 21.80 27.61 -12.89
CA GLY A 397 22.30 27.10 -14.18
C GLY A 397 22.85 25.67 -14.13
N ALA A 398 22.60 24.91 -13.05
CA ALA A 398 23.12 23.56 -12.90
C ALA A 398 22.57 22.63 -14.00
N TRP A 399 23.42 21.75 -14.54
CA TRP A 399 23.05 20.78 -15.59
C TRP A 399 22.41 21.39 -16.86
N TYR A 400 22.71 22.66 -17.17
CA TYR A 400 22.12 23.40 -18.29
C TYR A 400 20.59 23.58 -18.18
N ALA A 401 20.09 23.67 -16.95
CA ALA A 401 18.67 23.72 -16.61
C ALA A 401 17.86 24.84 -17.33
N GLU A 402 18.48 25.95 -17.72
CA GLU A 402 17.83 27.07 -18.42
C GLU A 402 17.15 26.65 -19.74
N TYR A 403 17.71 25.65 -20.42
CA TYR A 403 17.22 25.11 -21.70
C TYR A 403 16.17 24.00 -21.54
N LEU A 404 15.79 23.67 -20.29
CA LEU A 404 14.97 22.51 -19.94
C LEU A 404 13.78 22.96 -19.08
N PRO A 405 12.65 22.23 -19.09
CA PRO A 405 11.57 22.51 -18.14
C PRO A 405 12.03 22.25 -16.70
N MET A 406 11.48 23.01 -15.75
CA MET A 406 11.73 22.85 -14.31
C MET A 406 11.39 21.43 -13.85
N SER A 407 10.18 20.96 -14.17
CA SER A 407 9.70 19.61 -13.88
C SER A 407 9.11 18.95 -15.13
N ASP A 408 9.70 17.82 -15.52
CA ASP A 408 9.18 16.91 -16.55
C ASP A 408 9.77 15.50 -16.37
N SER A 409 9.02 14.49 -16.80
CA SER A 409 9.37 13.06 -16.78
C SER A 409 10.11 12.57 -18.03
N GLY A 410 10.04 13.30 -19.14
CA GLY A 410 10.68 12.90 -20.40
C GLY A 410 12.13 13.36 -20.54
N THR A 411 12.78 12.87 -21.60
CA THR A 411 14.21 13.08 -21.87
C THR A 411 14.45 13.99 -23.08
N TYR A 412 15.57 14.72 -23.05
CA TYR A 412 15.91 15.77 -24.02
C TYR A 412 17.30 15.56 -24.62
N ASP A 413 17.49 16.02 -25.86
CA ASP A 413 18.79 16.11 -26.52
C ASP A 413 19.43 17.51 -26.41
N ASN A 414 20.64 17.65 -26.96
CA ASN A 414 21.41 18.91 -26.95
C ASN A 414 20.83 20.04 -27.82
N THR A 415 19.71 19.81 -28.51
CA THR A 415 18.95 20.82 -29.25
C THR A 415 17.68 21.27 -28.52
N GLY A 416 17.37 20.65 -27.37
CA GLY A 416 16.14 20.89 -26.61
C GLY A 416 14.94 20.10 -27.12
N ALA A 417 15.14 19.24 -28.14
CA ALA A 417 14.11 18.34 -28.64
C ALA A 417 14.00 17.08 -27.77
N ARG A 418 12.91 16.33 -27.95
CA ARG A 418 12.73 15.01 -27.31
C ARG A 418 13.79 14.03 -27.84
N TYR A 419 14.47 13.34 -26.92
CA TYR A 419 15.61 12.48 -27.25
C TYR A 419 15.22 11.33 -28.21
N ASN A 420 15.83 11.27 -29.39
CA ASN A 420 15.52 10.26 -30.40
C ASN A 420 16.36 8.99 -30.21
N THR A 421 15.71 7.93 -29.76
CA THR A 421 16.35 6.70 -29.27
C THR A 421 16.72 5.75 -30.40
N THR A 422 16.03 5.78 -31.54
CA THR A 422 16.32 4.91 -32.68
C THR A 422 17.60 5.31 -33.40
N ARG A 423 18.13 6.52 -33.14
CA ARG A 423 19.42 7.00 -33.66
C ARG A 423 20.64 6.41 -32.96
N ILE A 424 20.47 5.71 -31.84
CA ILE A 424 21.60 5.17 -31.03
C ILE A 424 21.47 3.66 -30.77
N LEU A 425 20.54 3.01 -31.45
CA LEU A 425 20.25 1.58 -31.31
C LEU A 425 20.79 0.81 -32.52
N THR A 426 21.59 -0.22 -32.26
CA THR A 426 21.96 -1.20 -33.29
C THR A 426 20.75 -2.05 -33.69
N LYS A 427 20.90 -2.83 -34.77
CA LYS A 427 19.90 -3.82 -35.20
C LYS A 427 19.59 -4.90 -34.14
N ASP A 428 20.52 -5.12 -33.21
CA ASP A 428 20.39 -6.06 -32.09
C ASP A 428 19.85 -5.40 -30.80
N PHE A 429 19.39 -4.14 -30.90
CA PHE A 429 18.91 -3.31 -29.79
C PHE A 429 19.93 -3.07 -28.67
N THR A 430 21.22 -3.05 -29.03
CA THR A 430 22.33 -2.63 -28.17
C THR A 430 22.73 -1.18 -28.49
N LEU A 431 23.55 -0.56 -27.63
CA LEU A 431 24.00 0.82 -27.83
C LEU A 431 25.02 0.91 -28.97
N ASN A 432 24.78 1.79 -29.94
CA ASN A 432 25.81 2.24 -30.87
C ASN A 432 26.56 3.44 -30.28
N GLU A 433 27.81 3.23 -29.84
CA GLU A 433 28.60 4.30 -29.21
C GLU A 433 29.01 5.42 -30.16
N GLU A 434 29.21 5.11 -31.44
CA GLU A 434 29.64 6.11 -32.43
C GLU A 434 28.50 7.06 -32.78
N GLU A 435 27.31 6.52 -33.06
CA GLU A 435 26.11 7.34 -33.28
C GLU A 435 25.71 8.14 -32.04
N TYR A 436 25.87 7.58 -30.83
CA TYR A 436 25.64 8.30 -29.57
C TYR A 436 26.58 9.52 -29.40
N LYS A 437 27.86 9.38 -29.74
CA LYS A 437 28.84 10.49 -29.70
C LYS A 437 28.60 11.53 -30.80
N ASN A 438 28.08 11.12 -31.95
CA ASN A 438 27.75 12.05 -33.04
C ASN A 438 26.42 12.80 -32.81
N TYR A 439 25.46 12.17 -32.13
CA TYR A 439 24.15 12.76 -31.84
C TYR A 439 24.18 13.72 -30.63
N SER A 440 24.06 13.21 -29.41
CA SER A 440 23.88 14.04 -28.21
C SER A 440 24.04 13.26 -26.90
N PRO A 441 24.52 13.90 -25.82
CA PRO A 441 24.29 13.40 -24.47
C PRO A 441 22.81 13.58 -24.08
N LEU A 442 22.34 12.80 -23.11
CA LEU A 442 20.95 12.82 -22.66
C LEU A 442 20.75 13.80 -21.48
N PHE A 443 19.73 14.65 -21.57
CA PHE A 443 19.34 15.61 -20.54
C PHE A 443 17.98 15.28 -19.90
N ILE A 444 17.83 15.66 -18.63
CA ILE A 444 16.62 15.50 -17.80
C ILE A 444 16.34 16.79 -17.02
N SER A 445 15.07 17.01 -16.66
CA SER A 445 14.63 18.18 -15.88
C SER A 445 15.28 18.25 -14.49
N THR A 446 15.33 19.44 -13.90
CA THR A 446 15.99 19.66 -12.59
C THR A 446 15.35 18.85 -11.47
N THR A 447 14.00 18.81 -11.40
CA THR A 447 13.32 17.99 -10.38
C THR A 447 13.57 16.50 -10.58
N PHE A 448 13.71 16.03 -11.82
CA PHE A 448 13.94 14.62 -12.11
C PHE A 448 15.38 14.19 -11.74
N ALA A 449 16.37 15.05 -12.01
CA ALA A 449 17.74 14.85 -11.52
C ALA A 449 17.80 14.79 -9.97
N ILE A 450 17.08 15.69 -9.29
CA ILE A 450 17.00 15.67 -7.81
C ILE A 450 16.27 14.43 -7.30
N SER A 451 15.22 13.96 -7.99
CA SER A 451 14.52 12.72 -7.64
C SER A 451 15.44 11.49 -7.70
N TYR A 452 16.37 11.43 -8.66
CA TYR A 452 17.41 10.40 -8.67
C TYR A 452 18.39 10.54 -7.49
N GLY A 453 18.84 11.75 -7.17
CA GLY A 453 19.66 12.00 -5.99
C GLY A 453 18.97 11.56 -4.69
N LEU A 454 17.71 11.95 -4.51
CA LEU A 454 16.88 11.55 -3.37
C LEU A 454 16.65 10.05 -3.30
N SER A 455 16.50 9.38 -4.43
CA SER A 455 16.44 7.90 -4.48
C SER A 455 17.71 7.30 -3.89
N PHE A 456 18.90 7.77 -4.29
CA PHE A 456 20.18 7.32 -3.71
C PHE A 456 20.27 7.57 -2.20
N ALA A 457 19.86 8.74 -1.73
CA ALA A 457 19.83 9.07 -0.30
C ALA A 457 18.84 8.21 0.47
N ALA A 458 17.64 7.94 -0.06
CA ALA A 458 16.62 7.12 0.57
C ALA A 458 17.11 5.69 0.82
N ILE A 459 17.84 5.11 -0.14
CA ILE A 459 18.37 3.75 -0.05
C ILE A 459 19.45 3.63 1.04
N SER A 460 20.46 4.51 1.04
CA SER A 460 21.50 4.47 2.07
C SER A 460 20.94 4.85 3.45
N SER A 461 20.02 5.81 3.48
CA SER A 461 19.29 6.20 4.68
C SER A 461 18.47 5.05 5.26
N LEU A 462 17.79 4.27 4.43
CA LEU A 462 16.97 3.14 4.85
C LEU A 462 17.81 2.06 5.57
N VAL A 463 18.95 1.68 4.98
CA VAL A 463 19.84 0.66 5.56
C VAL A 463 20.39 1.12 6.92
N VAL A 464 20.91 2.36 7.00
CA VAL A 464 21.49 2.89 8.24
C VAL A 464 20.41 3.14 9.29
N TYR A 465 19.25 3.69 8.91
CA TYR A 465 18.13 3.91 9.83
C TYR A 465 17.64 2.60 10.46
N THR A 466 17.39 1.58 9.63
CA THR A 466 16.89 0.28 10.09
C THR A 466 17.90 -0.42 10.99
N TYR A 467 19.18 -0.37 10.65
CA TYR A 467 20.25 -0.92 11.49
C TYR A 467 20.30 -0.25 12.88
N LEU A 468 20.18 1.08 12.94
CA LEU A 468 20.24 1.83 14.20
C LEU A 468 18.99 1.70 15.07
N HIS A 469 17.79 1.72 14.48
CA HIS A 469 16.52 1.78 15.22
C HIS A 469 15.88 0.40 15.45
N ASN A 470 16.00 -0.52 14.49
CA ASN A 470 15.32 -1.83 14.54
C ASN A 470 16.30 -3.02 14.55
N GLY A 471 17.60 -2.81 14.40
CA GLY A 471 18.58 -3.89 14.24
C GLY A 471 18.60 -4.88 15.41
N LYS A 472 18.45 -4.40 16.64
CA LYS A 472 18.35 -5.24 17.84
C LYS A 472 17.04 -6.03 17.91
N GLN A 473 15.90 -5.36 17.72
CA GLN A 473 14.58 -6.00 17.65
C GLN A 473 14.54 -7.11 16.58
N ILE A 474 15.05 -6.83 15.37
CA ILE A 474 15.14 -7.82 14.28
C ILE A 474 16.00 -9.02 14.69
N TRP A 475 17.15 -8.77 15.34
CA TRP A 475 18.03 -9.84 15.83
C TRP A 475 17.39 -10.67 16.95
N HIS A 476 16.66 -10.02 17.86
CA HIS A 476 15.94 -10.70 18.94
C HIS A 476 14.78 -11.54 18.39
N GLN A 477 13.93 -10.99 17.51
CA GLN A 477 12.84 -11.74 16.86
C GLN A 477 13.35 -12.88 15.96
N TRP A 478 14.53 -12.73 15.36
CA TRP A 478 15.20 -13.81 14.63
C TRP A 478 15.63 -14.97 15.54
N ARG A 479 16.02 -14.68 16.80
CA ARG A 479 16.55 -15.66 17.76
C ARG A 479 15.47 -16.26 18.67
N ASN A 480 14.56 -15.45 19.19
CA ASN A 480 13.57 -15.77 20.23
C ASN A 480 12.13 -15.66 19.70
N SER A 481 11.84 -16.36 18.59
CA SER A 481 10.56 -16.31 17.84
C SER A 481 9.27 -16.73 18.62
N THR A 482 9.32 -16.92 19.94
CA THR A 482 8.25 -17.56 20.73
C THR A 482 7.77 -16.73 21.94
N ASN A 483 8.56 -15.74 22.40
CA ASN A 483 8.34 -15.11 23.72
C ASN A 483 7.80 -13.66 23.70
N GLU A 484 7.50 -13.08 22.53
CA GLU A 484 6.91 -11.73 22.47
C GLU A 484 5.46 -11.75 22.97
N LYS A 485 5.08 -10.81 23.86
CA LYS A 485 3.72 -10.75 24.45
C LYS A 485 2.66 -10.65 23.33
N PRO A 486 1.73 -11.61 23.21
CA PRO A 486 0.78 -11.64 22.11
C PRO A 486 -0.35 -10.62 22.29
N ASP A 487 -0.49 -9.70 21.34
CA ASP A 487 -1.64 -8.78 21.19
C ASP A 487 -2.98 -9.55 21.19
N ILE A 488 -4.07 -8.88 21.57
CA ILE A 488 -5.41 -9.50 21.63
C ILE A 488 -5.80 -10.15 20.29
N HIS A 489 -5.45 -9.53 19.15
CA HIS A 489 -5.70 -10.11 17.83
C HIS A 489 -4.87 -11.37 17.57
N MET A 490 -3.65 -11.46 18.10
CA MET A 490 -2.84 -12.67 18.04
C MET A 490 -3.37 -13.75 19.01
N LYS A 491 -3.84 -13.38 20.21
CA LYS A 491 -4.53 -14.29 21.15
C LYS A 491 -5.74 -14.96 20.45
N LEU A 492 -6.61 -14.18 19.79
CA LEU A 492 -7.76 -14.69 19.02
C LEU A 492 -7.32 -15.59 17.86
N MET A 493 -6.29 -15.20 17.10
CA MET A 493 -5.84 -15.93 15.92
C MET A 493 -5.22 -17.31 16.23
N LYS A 494 -4.76 -17.57 17.46
CA LYS A 494 -4.26 -18.89 17.91
C LYS A 494 -5.27 -20.03 17.72
N LYS A 495 -6.57 -19.73 17.66
CA LYS A 495 -7.63 -20.71 17.37
C LYS A 495 -7.51 -21.33 15.96
N TYR A 496 -6.96 -20.59 15.01
CA TYR A 496 -6.85 -21.01 13.62
C TYR A 496 -5.54 -21.73 13.31
N LYS A 497 -5.63 -22.85 12.59
CA LYS A 497 -4.45 -23.58 12.13
C LYS A 497 -3.66 -22.72 11.12
N GLU A 498 -2.45 -22.31 11.50
CA GLU A 498 -1.56 -21.55 10.62
C GLU A 498 -1.26 -22.26 9.29
N ALA A 499 -0.89 -21.46 8.29
CA ALA A 499 -0.31 -21.91 7.04
C ALA A 499 1.19 -22.19 7.24
N PRO A 500 1.66 -23.45 7.08
CA PRO A 500 3.05 -23.82 7.31
C PRO A 500 4.02 -23.04 6.42
N THR A 501 5.19 -22.67 6.94
CA THR A 501 6.22 -21.94 6.18
C THR A 501 6.65 -22.68 4.91
N TRP A 502 6.59 -24.02 4.90
CA TRP A 502 6.96 -24.80 3.71
C TRP A 502 6.02 -24.59 2.50
N TRP A 503 4.76 -24.15 2.69
CA TRP A 503 3.87 -23.76 1.58
C TRP A 503 4.40 -22.53 0.84
N TYR A 504 4.98 -21.59 1.59
CA TYR A 504 5.58 -20.38 1.04
C TYR A 504 6.93 -20.68 0.38
N MET A 505 7.75 -21.54 0.99
CA MET A 505 9.05 -21.93 0.44
C MET A 505 8.91 -22.82 -0.81
N SER A 506 7.90 -23.68 -0.90
CA SER A 506 7.64 -24.46 -2.13
C SER A 506 7.16 -23.58 -3.28
N LEU A 507 6.28 -22.61 -2.99
CA LEU A 507 5.87 -21.60 -3.97
C LEU A 507 7.06 -20.74 -4.42
N PHE A 508 7.92 -20.30 -3.49
CA PHE A 508 9.15 -19.57 -3.81
C PHE A 508 10.04 -20.36 -4.78
N ALA A 509 10.34 -21.62 -4.45
CA ALA A 509 11.19 -22.47 -5.28
C ALA A 509 10.58 -22.72 -6.67
N ALA A 510 9.28 -23.00 -6.75
CA ALA A 510 8.58 -23.18 -8.03
C ALA A 510 8.64 -21.92 -8.90
N MET A 511 8.37 -20.75 -8.32
CA MET A 511 8.40 -19.48 -9.06
C MET A 511 9.81 -19.03 -9.42
N LEU A 512 10.81 -19.35 -8.60
CA LEU A 512 12.23 -19.15 -8.93
C LEU A 512 12.65 -19.99 -10.16
N LEU A 513 12.24 -21.25 -10.22
CA LEU A 513 12.51 -22.13 -11.37
C LEU A 513 11.82 -21.65 -12.65
N ILE A 514 10.56 -21.21 -12.56
CA ILE A 514 9.84 -20.60 -13.68
C ILE A 514 10.53 -19.31 -14.13
N GLY A 515 10.99 -18.48 -13.19
CA GLY A 515 11.75 -17.26 -13.49
C GLY A 515 13.07 -17.55 -14.21
N PHE A 516 13.84 -18.54 -13.73
CA PHE A 516 15.05 -19.02 -14.41
C PHE A 516 14.78 -19.49 -15.84
N TYR A 517 13.74 -20.30 -16.06
CA TYR A 517 13.36 -20.76 -17.39
C TYR A 517 12.93 -19.61 -18.30
N THR A 518 12.19 -18.63 -17.77
CA THR A 518 11.79 -17.41 -18.51
C THR A 518 12.99 -16.58 -18.94
N VAL A 519 13.99 -16.44 -18.05
CA VAL A 519 15.21 -15.65 -18.31
C VAL A 519 16.15 -16.35 -19.28
N LEU A 520 16.42 -17.65 -19.09
CA LEU A 520 17.45 -18.40 -19.81
C LEU A 520 16.94 -19.16 -21.04
N GLY A 521 15.64 -19.49 -21.09
CA GLY A 521 15.02 -20.19 -22.22
C GLY A 521 14.68 -19.30 -23.41
N TYR A 522 14.74 -17.97 -23.23
CA TYR A 522 14.44 -16.96 -24.26
C TYR A 522 15.61 -15.99 -24.42
N PRO A 523 15.78 -15.31 -25.57
CA PRO A 523 16.90 -14.41 -25.83
C PRO A 523 16.74 -13.06 -25.11
N THR A 524 16.60 -13.08 -23.78
CA THR A 524 16.45 -11.89 -22.92
C THR A 524 17.75 -11.13 -22.71
N ASN A 525 18.90 -11.78 -22.99
CA ASN A 525 20.26 -11.30 -22.71
C ASN A 525 20.57 -11.00 -21.22
N LEU A 526 19.72 -11.45 -20.29
CA LEU A 526 19.96 -11.37 -18.84
C LEU A 526 20.71 -12.61 -18.34
N SER A 527 21.78 -12.38 -17.57
CA SER A 527 22.60 -13.45 -17.00
C SER A 527 21.98 -14.14 -15.78
N TRP A 528 22.24 -15.45 -15.63
CA TRP A 528 21.69 -16.26 -14.53
C TRP A 528 22.04 -15.74 -13.12
N TRP A 529 23.25 -15.22 -12.93
CA TRP A 529 23.69 -14.65 -11.66
C TRP A 529 23.07 -13.28 -11.38
N ALA A 530 22.78 -12.50 -12.44
CA ALA A 530 22.10 -11.22 -12.32
C ALA A 530 20.63 -11.44 -11.89
N PHE A 531 19.95 -12.47 -12.41
CA PHE A 531 18.63 -12.86 -11.93
C PHE A 531 18.63 -13.20 -10.42
N LEU A 532 19.58 -14.02 -9.96
CA LEU A 532 19.72 -14.32 -8.52
C LEU A 532 20.01 -13.08 -7.68
N LEU A 533 20.85 -12.16 -8.17
CA LEU A 533 21.16 -10.90 -7.50
C LEU A 533 19.91 -10.02 -7.36
N ALA A 534 19.06 -9.94 -8.39
CA ALA A 534 17.79 -9.20 -8.31
C ALA A 534 16.89 -9.75 -7.20
N ILE A 535 16.71 -11.07 -7.12
CA ILE A 535 15.94 -11.73 -6.06
C ILE A 535 16.57 -11.49 -4.68
N ALA A 536 17.90 -11.53 -4.56
CA ALA A 536 18.61 -11.26 -3.31
C ALA A 536 18.43 -9.81 -2.83
N ILE A 537 18.48 -8.83 -3.74
CA ILE A 537 18.17 -7.42 -3.44
C ILE A 537 16.74 -7.29 -2.93
N SER A 538 15.77 -7.85 -3.65
CA SER A 538 14.35 -7.84 -3.25
C SER A 538 14.15 -8.47 -1.86
N PHE A 539 14.79 -9.60 -1.58
CA PHE A 539 14.71 -10.28 -0.29
C PHE A 539 15.31 -9.44 0.85
N GLY A 540 16.52 -8.92 0.68
CA GLY A 540 17.22 -8.16 1.72
C GLY A 540 16.54 -6.83 2.07
N PHE A 541 15.97 -6.14 1.09
CA PHE A 541 15.29 -4.86 1.31
C PHE A 541 13.81 -4.99 1.70
N ALA A 542 13.17 -6.16 1.54
CA ALA A 542 11.76 -6.31 1.88
C ALA A 542 11.48 -6.11 3.38
N LEU A 543 12.33 -6.59 4.29
CA LEU A 543 12.11 -6.36 5.73
C LEU A 543 12.25 -4.87 6.12
N PRO A 544 13.36 -4.15 5.80
CA PRO A 544 13.49 -2.71 6.06
C PRO A 544 12.34 -1.86 5.51
N ILE A 545 11.95 -2.07 4.24
CA ILE A 545 10.87 -1.30 3.61
C ILE A 545 9.53 -1.65 4.24
N GLY A 546 9.32 -2.94 4.56
CA GLY A 546 8.10 -3.42 5.21
C GLY A 546 7.87 -2.81 6.59
N ILE A 547 8.92 -2.64 7.41
CA ILE A 547 8.81 -1.97 8.72
C ILE A 547 8.35 -0.52 8.53
N ILE A 548 8.99 0.24 7.63
CA ILE A 548 8.61 1.64 7.39
C ILE A 548 7.19 1.73 6.82
N GLN A 549 6.82 0.87 5.87
CA GLN A 549 5.48 0.85 5.28
C GLN A 549 4.40 0.49 6.31
N ALA A 550 4.63 -0.51 7.17
CA ALA A 550 3.69 -0.93 8.20
C ALA A 550 3.43 0.13 9.28
N VAL A 551 4.42 0.99 9.57
CA VAL A 551 4.36 2.04 10.60
C VAL A 551 3.87 3.39 10.04
N THR A 552 4.29 3.74 8.82
CA THR A 552 4.10 5.10 8.23
C THR A 552 3.12 5.15 7.06
N ASN A 553 2.66 3.99 6.58
CA ASN A 553 1.89 3.83 5.35
C ASN A 553 2.58 4.32 4.06
N THR A 554 3.91 4.45 4.06
CA THR A 554 4.68 4.91 2.88
C THR A 554 5.65 3.83 2.42
N GLN A 555 5.58 3.45 1.13
CA GLN A 555 6.47 2.45 0.52
C GLN A 555 7.63 3.11 -0.22
N ILE A 556 8.87 2.83 0.20
CA ILE A 556 10.08 3.32 -0.49
C ILE A 556 10.35 2.44 -1.72
N GLY A 557 10.57 3.07 -2.88
CA GLY A 557 10.82 2.37 -4.14
C GLY A 557 12.27 1.88 -4.31
N LEU A 558 12.46 0.69 -4.90
CA LEU A 558 13.79 0.16 -5.29
C LEU A 558 14.09 0.28 -6.78
N ASN A 559 13.17 0.82 -7.60
CA ASN A 559 13.31 0.96 -9.05
C ASN A 559 14.71 1.45 -9.44
N VAL A 560 15.06 2.66 -8.98
CA VAL A 560 16.34 3.32 -9.29
C VAL A 560 17.55 2.54 -8.78
N LEU A 561 17.46 1.86 -7.62
CA LEU A 561 18.56 1.03 -7.12
C LEU A 561 18.86 -0.14 -8.05
N THR A 562 17.81 -0.85 -8.46
CA THR A 562 17.94 -2.05 -9.29
C THR A 562 18.44 -1.69 -10.70
N GLU A 563 17.97 -0.56 -11.22
CA GLU A 563 18.42 0.02 -12.48
C GLU A 563 19.89 0.48 -12.41
N PHE A 564 20.27 1.16 -11.32
CA PHE A 564 21.64 1.61 -11.04
C PHE A 564 22.63 0.44 -10.97
N ILE A 565 22.33 -0.58 -10.17
CA ILE A 565 23.19 -1.76 -10.00
C ILE A 565 23.36 -2.50 -11.33
N TYR A 566 22.26 -2.78 -12.04
CA TYR A 566 22.32 -3.52 -13.29
C TYR A 566 23.06 -2.76 -14.40
N GLY A 567 22.84 -1.45 -14.50
CA GLY A 567 23.48 -0.61 -15.51
C GLY A 567 25.02 -0.54 -15.40
N TYR A 568 25.59 -0.80 -14.22
CA TYR A 568 27.04 -1.00 -14.07
C TYR A 568 27.49 -2.45 -14.31
N LEU A 569 26.65 -3.44 -14.05
CA LEU A 569 27.00 -4.87 -14.22
C LEU A 569 26.93 -5.34 -15.68
N GLN A 570 25.92 -4.89 -16.43
CA GLN A 570 25.67 -5.32 -17.82
C GLN A 570 25.12 -4.14 -18.67
N PRO A 571 25.94 -3.10 -18.93
CA PRO A 571 25.54 -1.95 -19.75
C PRO A 571 25.20 -2.36 -21.20
N GLY A 572 24.37 -1.56 -21.86
CA GLY A 572 23.99 -1.72 -23.26
C GLY A 572 22.88 -2.75 -23.52
N ARG A 573 22.15 -3.21 -22.49
CA ARG A 573 21.14 -4.29 -22.57
C ARG A 573 19.79 -3.85 -21.95
N PRO A 574 18.94 -3.11 -22.68
CA PRO A 574 17.72 -2.52 -22.11
C PRO A 574 16.65 -3.55 -21.68
N LEU A 575 16.42 -4.63 -22.46
CA LEU A 575 15.44 -5.67 -22.10
C LEU A 575 15.84 -6.41 -20.81
N ALA A 576 17.13 -6.73 -20.69
CA ALA A 576 17.68 -7.42 -19.52
C ALA A 576 17.60 -6.54 -18.25
N LEU A 577 17.82 -5.22 -18.37
CA LEU A 577 17.56 -4.25 -17.30
C LEU A 577 16.08 -4.28 -16.88
N MET A 578 15.14 -4.17 -17.83
CA MET A 578 13.70 -4.17 -17.53
C MET A 578 13.27 -5.40 -16.73
N ILE A 579 13.81 -6.58 -17.08
CA ILE A 579 13.56 -7.84 -16.37
C ILE A 579 14.25 -7.84 -14.98
N PHE A 580 15.51 -7.42 -14.89
CA PHE A 580 16.23 -7.32 -13.61
C PHE A 580 15.53 -6.38 -12.63
N LYS A 581 15.13 -5.18 -13.08
CA LYS A 581 14.35 -4.20 -12.31
C LYS A 581 13.06 -4.82 -11.78
N THR A 582 12.33 -5.54 -12.63
CA THR A 582 11.06 -6.14 -12.26
C THR A 582 11.24 -7.22 -11.19
N TYR A 583 12.20 -8.13 -11.35
CA TYR A 583 12.51 -9.10 -10.29
C TYR A 583 13.13 -8.46 -9.03
N GLY A 584 13.85 -7.34 -9.17
CA GLY A 584 14.53 -6.66 -8.07
C GLY A 584 13.64 -5.73 -7.23
N TYR A 585 12.57 -5.17 -7.81
CA TYR A 585 11.64 -4.27 -7.13
C TYR A 585 10.23 -4.88 -6.95
N ILE A 586 9.63 -5.46 -7.99
CA ILE A 586 8.24 -5.92 -7.93
C ILE A 586 8.09 -7.16 -7.05
N THR A 587 9.11 -8.03 -6.98
CA THR A 587 9.13 -9.15 -6.02
C THR A 587 9.01 -8.65 -4.57
N MET A 588 9.72 -7.58 -4.21
CA MET A 588 9.59 -6.91 -2.91
C MET A 588 8.22 -6.23 -2.77
N ALA A 589 7.76 -5.50 -3.78
CA ALA A 589 6.48 -4.78 -3.69
C ALA A 589 5.27 -5.72 -3.53
N GLN A 590 5.24 -6.83 -4.27
CA GLN A 590 4.19 -7.85 -4.13
C GLN A 590 4.34 -8.68 -2.85
N SER A 591 5.57 -8.89 -2.37
CA SER A 591 5.79 -9.44 -1.02
C SER A 591 5.12 -8.58 0.05
N LEU A 592 5.35 -7.25 0.02
CA LEU A 592 4.77 -6.34 1.02
C LEU A 592 3.25 -6.18 0.90
N ARG A 593 2.70 -6.15 -0.31
CA ARG A 593 1.24 -6.18 -0.51
C ARG A 593 0.61 -7.45 0.06
N PHE A 594 1.22 -8.61 -0.19
CA PHE A 594 0.76 -9.87 0.37
C PHE A 594 0.86 -9.91 1.91
N VAL A 595 1.93 -9.34 2.49
CA VAL A 595 2.04 -9.14 3.95
C VAL A 595 0.91 -8.23 4.48
N SER A 596 0.58 -7.16 3.75
CA SER A 596 -0.53 -6.27 4.10
C SER A 596 -1.87 -7.01 4.11
N ASP A 597 -2.20 -7.74 3.04
CA ASP A 597 -3.40 -8.58 2.97
C ASP A 597 -3.44 -9.60 4.12
N LEU A 598 -2.30 -10.18 4.52
CA LEU A 598 -2.24 -11.07 5.68
C LEU A 598 -2.52 -10.35 7.00
N LYS A 599 -2.10 -9.09 7.18
CA LYS A 599 -2.49 -8.27 8.34
C LYS A 599 -3.98 -7.91 8.28
N PHE A 600 -4.53 -7.60 7.11
CA PHE A 600 -5.98 -7.45 6.93
C PHE A 600 -6.73 -8.73 7.33
N GLY A 601 -6.28 -9.90 6.86
CA GLY A 601 -6.84 -11.20 7.27
C GLY A 601 -6.71 -11.49 8.76
N HIS A 602 -5.62 -11.05 9.41
CA HIS A 602 -5.43 -11.11 10.86
C HIS A 602 -6.43 -10.20 11.61
N TYR A 603 -6.68 -8.98 11.11
CA TYR A 603 -7.70 -8.07 11.69
C TYR A 603 -9.14 -8.54 11.46
N MET A 604 -9.42 -9.24 10.35
CA MET A 604 -10.72 -9.84 10.02
C MET A 604 -10.90 -11.28 10.52
N LYS A 605 -9.90 -11.83 11.23
CA LYS A 605 -9.91 -13.17 11.84
C LYS A 605 -10.19 -14.29 10.83
N ILE A 606 -9.54 -14.20 9.67
CA ILE A 606 -9.67 -15.16 8.56
C ILE A 606 -8.63 -16.29 8.74
N PRO A 607 -9.02 -17.57 8.61
CA PRO A 607 -8.08 -18.69 8.69
C PRO A 607 -6.87 -18.54 7.74
N PRO A 608 -5.61 -18.57 8.24
CA PRO A 608 -4.42 -18.27 7.42
C PRO A 608 -4.21 -19.18 6.20
N ARG A 609 -4.73 -20.42 6.24
CA ARG A 609 -4.68 -21.36 5.11
C ARG A 609 -5.61 -20.95 3.97
N THR A 610 -6.77 -20.40 4.31
CA THR A 610 -7.74 -19.89 3.32
C THR A 610 -7.23 -18.61 2.68
N MET A 611 -6.64 -17.70 3.48
CA MET A 611 -5.94 -16.51 2.98
C MET A 611 -4.91 -16.88 1.91
N PHE A 612 -3.94 -17.75 2.26
CA PHE A 612 -2.90 -18.20 1.33
C PHE A 612 -3.48 -18.75 0.02
N LEU A 613 -4.45 -19.66 0.09
CA LEU A 613 -5.04 -20.26 -1.10
C LEU A 613 -5.81 -19.24 -1.96
N SER A 614 -6.61 -18.36 -1.33
CA SER A 614 -7.39 -17.33 -2.03
C SER A 614 -6.51 -16.38 -2.82
N GLN A 615 -5.41 -15.90 -2.23
CA GLN A 615 -4.47 -15.01 -2.89
C GLN A 615 -3.71 -15.71 -4.01
N VAL A 616 -3.09 -16.88 -3.77
CA VAL A 616 -2.30 -17.60 -4.79
C VAL A 616 -3.12 -17.93 -6.04
N VAL A 617 -4.38 -18.37 -5.86
CA VAL A 617 -5.28 -18.67 -6.98
C VAL A 617 -5.71 -17.39 -7.69
N ALA A 618 -6.10 -16.34 -6.95
CA ALA A 618 -6.47 -15.05 -7.53
C ALA A 618 -5.32 -14.40 -8.31
N THR A 619 -4.07 -14.42 -7.81
CA THR A 619 -2.88 -13.90 -8.51
C THR A 619 -2.66 -14.64 -9.82
N THR A 620 -2.62 -15.97 -9.77
CA THR A 620 -2.30 -16.80 -10.94
C THR A 620 -3.34 -16.62 -12.04
N PHE A 621 -4.62 -16.56 -11.65
CA PHE A 621 -5.72 -16.33 -12.59
C PHE A 621 -5.75 -14.89 -13.11
N SER A 622 -5.53 -13.89 -12.25
CA SER A 622 -5.37 -12.48 -12.66
C SER A 622 -4.27 -12.35 -13.72
N CYS A 623 -3.08 -12.93 -13.51
CA CYS A 623 -1.98 -12.90 -14.48
C CYS A 623 -2.40 -13.45 -15.85
N PHE A 624 -3.20 -14.52 -15.90
CA PHE A 624 -3.73 -15.07 -17.14
C PHE A 624 -4.69 -14.09 -17.83
N ILE A 625 -5.65 -13.54 -17.09
CA ILE A 625 -6.63 -12.57 -17.62
C ILE A 625 -5.94 -11.31 -18.16
N GLN A 626 -4.98 -10.74 -17.42
CA GLN A 626 -4.25 -9.53 -17.83
C GLN A 626 -3.47 -9.76 -19.14
N ILE A 627 -2.80 -10.91 -19.30
CA ILE A 627 -2.11 -11.24 -20.57
C ILE A 627 -3.09 -11.45 -21.72
N VAL A 628 -4.22 -12.12 -21.51
CA VAL A 628 -5.26 -12.27 -22.54
C VAL A 628 -5.78 -10.89 -22.98
N VAL A 629 -6.12 -10.02 -22.03
CA VAL A 629 -6.66 -8.68 -22.32
C VAL A 629 -5.63 -7.76 -22.97
N LEU A 630 -4.36 -7.83 -22.56
CA LEU A 630 -3.27 -7.08 -23.21
C LEU A 630 -3.12 -7.47 -24.68
N ASN A 631 -3.02 -8.76 -25.00
CA ASN A 631 -2.92 -9.21 -26.40
C ASN A 631 -4.19 -8.92 -27.19
N LEU A 632 -5.37 -9.03 -26.58
CA LEU A 632 -6.64 -8.69 -27.24
C LEU A 632 -6.70 -7.19 -27.60
N SER A 633 -6.24 -6.33 -26.68
CA SER A 633 -6.16 -4.88 -26.90
C SER A 633 -5.16 -4.54 -28.01
N LEU A 634 -3.96 -5.13 -27.97
CA LEU A 634 -2.91 -4.86 -28.96
C LEU A 634 -3.23 -5.35 -30.38
N ASN A 635 -4.12 -6.34 -30.54
CA ASN A 635 -4.52 -6.86 -31.85
C ASN A 635 -5.80 -6.21 -32.41
N ASN A 636 -6.68 -5.67 -31.56
CA ASN A 636 -7.98 -5.14 -31.98
C ASN A 636 -8.09 -3.61 -31.96
N ILE A 637 -7.24 -2.91 -31.21
CA ILE A 637 -7.22 -1.44 -31.18
C ILE A 637 -6.25 -0.95 -32.27
N PRO A 638 -6.73 -0.25 -33.33
CA PRO A 638 -5.85 0.32 -34.33
C PRO A 638 -4.99 1.44 -33.72
N ASP A 639 -3.74 1.54 -34.18
CA ASP A 639 -2.78 2.58 -33.80
C ASP A 639 -2.57 2.72 -32.28
N VAL A 640 -2.70 1.59 -31.58
CA VAL A 640 -2.49 1.48 -30.13
C VAL A 640 -1.05 1.89 -29.75
N CYS A 641 -0.96 2.63 -28.64
CA CYS A 641 0.25 3.30 -28.15
C CYS A 641 0.76 4.49 -28.98
N GLU A 642 0.10 4.89 -30.07
CA GLU A 642 0.45 6.11 -30.79
C GLU A 642 -0.08 7.37 -30.08
N GLN A 643 0.58 8.53 -30.27
CA GLN A 643 0.21 9.76 -29.55
C GLN A 643 -1.12 10.36 -30.01
N HIS A 644 -1.56 10.02 -31.23
CA HIS A 644 -2.73 10.60 -31.88
C HIS A 644 -3.91 9.62 -31.99
N GLN A 645 -3.87 8.51 -31.23
CA GLN A 645 -4.96 7.54 -31.16
C GLN A 645 -6.22 8.20 -30.56
N VAL A 646 -7.36 8.03 -31.24
CA VAL A 646 -8.61 8.79 -31.01
C VAL A 646 -9.16 8.64 -29.59
N ASP A 647 -9.06 7.45 -29.00
CA ASP A 647 -9.55 7.14 -27.64
C ASP A 647 -8.49 7.42 -26.55
N HIS A 648 -7.32 7.94 -26.94
CA HIS A 648 -6.13 8.18 -26.12
C HIS A 648 -5.46 6.93 -25.52
N PHE A 649 -5.46 5.79 -26.22
CA PHE A 649 -4.63 4.63 -25.86
C PHE A 649 -3.14 4.85 -26.17
N THR A 650 -2.49 5.84 -25.53
CA THR A 650 -1.12 6.27 -25.80
C THR A 650 -0.03 5.46 -25.06
N CYS A 651 -0.42 4.54 -24.17
CA CYS A 651 0.45 3.64 -23.40
C CYS A 651 1.49 4.34 -22.49
N PRO A 652 1.06 5.15 -21.51
CA PRO A 652 1.97 5.94 -20.67
C PRO A 652 2.95 5.09 -19.84
N GLY A 653 2.49 3.97 -19.25
CA GLY A 653 3.34 3.06 -18.46
C GLY A 653 4.51 2.51 -19.28
N GLY A 654 4.22 1.84 -20.39
CA GLY A 654 5.22 1.33 -21.33
C GLY A 654 6.18 2.40 -21.86
N ARG A 655 5.72 3.65 -22.08
CA ARG A 655 6.59 4.78 -22.49
C ARG A 655 7.58 5.17 -21.42
N VAL A 656 7.16 5.30 -20.16
CA VAL A 656 8.06 5.58 -19.03
C VAL A 656 9.02 4.41 -18.83
N PHE A 657 8.55 3.18 -18.98
CA PHE A 657 9.37 1.97 -18.85
C PHE A 657 10.46 1.90 -19.93
N PHE A 658 10.11 2.23 -21.17
CA PHE A 658 11.04 2.37 -22.29
C PHE A 658 12.06 3.49 -22.06
N ALA A 659 11.62 4.70 -21.66
CA ALA A 659 12.51 5.82 -21.38
C ALA A 659 13.53 5.48 -20.26
N ALA A 660 13.06 4.84 -19.18
CA ALA A 660 13.93 4.36 -18.10
C ALA A 660 14.91 3.28 -18.59
N SER A 661 14.49 2.35 -19.48
CA SER A 661 15.37 1.33 -20.04
C SER A 661 16.49 1.91 -20.90
N ILE A 662 16.29 3.08 -21.51
CA ILE A 662 17.31 3.81 -22.26
C ILE A 662 18.33 4.48 -21.34
N ILE A 663 17.86 5.24 -20.34
CA ILE A 663 18.73 5.92 -19.36
C ILE A 663 19.63 4.91 -18.66
N TRP A 664 19.04 3.87 -18.08
CA TRP A 664 19.73 2.98 -17.15
C TRP A 664 20.31 1.71 -17.80
N GLY A 665 19.70 1.23 -18.88
CA GLY A 665 20.06 -0.03 -19.52
C GLY A 665 20.87 0.14 -20.81
N LEU A 666 20.48 1.09 -21.66
CA LEU A 666 21.17 1.34 -22.93
C LEU A 666 22.40 2.22 -22.75
N LEU A 667 22.22 3.46 -22.29
CA LEU A 667 23.32 4.40 -22.01
C LEU A 667 24.12 3.98 -20.77
N GLY A 668 23.39 3.56 -19.73
CA GLY A 668 23.97 3.11 -18.46
C GLY A 668 24.48 4.27 -17.58
N PRO A 669 24.47 4.08 -16.25
CA PRO A 669 24.87 5.11 -15.29
C PRO A 669 26.31 5.60 -15.49
N ALA A 670 27.18 4.76 -16.07
CA ALA A 670 28.56 5.11 -16.37
C ALA A 670 28.72 6.32 -17.29
N ARG A 671 27.73 6.63 -18.15
CA ARG A 671 27.76 7.75 -19.10
C ARG A 671 26.98 8.99 -18.63
N MET A 672 26.33 8.93 -17.46
CA MET A 672 25.52 10.04 -16.93
C MET A 672 25.93 10.48 -15.52
N PHE A 673 26.25 9.53 -14.63
CA PHE A 673 26.50 9.77 -13.21
C PHE A 673 27.96 9.54 -12.78
N SER A 674 28.78 8.80 -13.55
CA SER A 674 30.20 8.62 -13.20
C SER A 674 30.97 9.94 -13.08
N PRO A 675 32.03 10.02 -12.24
CA PRO A 675 32.86 11.23 -12.12
C PRO A 675 33.30 11.79 -13.47
N GLY A 676 33.08 13.09 -13.68
CA GLY A 676 33.33 13.77 -14.95
C GLY A 676 32.11 13.89 -15.88
N GLN A 677 31.03 13.16 -15.62
CA GLN A 677 29.76 13.28 -16.34
C GLN A 677 28.80 14.29 -15.70
N VAL A 678 27.82 14.76 -16.48
CA VAL A 678 26.92 15.88 -16.15
C VAL A 678 26.28 15.76 -14.76
N TYR A 679 25.74 14.58 -14.41
CA TYR A 679 24.98 14.38 -13.17
C TYR A 679 25.81 13.79 -12.03
N SER A 680 27.14 13.82 -12.12
CA SER A 680 28.04 13.18 -11.15
C SER A 680 27.95 13.71 -9.71
N GLY A 681 27.51 14.97 -9.53
CA GLY A 681 27.25 15.54 -8.20
C GLY A 681 26.16 14.81 -7.41
N LEU A 682 25.27 14.05 -8.06
CA LEU A 682 24.21 13.30 -7.38
C LEU A 682 24.73 12.19 -6.47
N PHE A 683 25.96 11.69 -6.67
CA PHE A 683 26.54 10.68 -5.78
C PHE A 683 26.77 11.14 -4.35
N ILE A 684 26.85 12.45 -4.10
CA ILE A 684 26.92 13.02 -2.75
C ILE A 684 25.68 12.62 -1.92
N PHE A 685 24.53 12.39 -2.57
CA PHE A 685 23.31 11.97 -1.87
C PHE A 685 23.42 10.60 -1.20
N PHE A 686 24.24 9.65 -1.69
CA PHE A 686 24.49 8.41 -0.95
C PHE A 686 25.12 8.68 0.41
N ILE A 687 26.07 9.63 0.47
CA ILE A 687 26.77 10.03 1.70
C ILE A 687 25.82 10.80 2.62
N ILE A 688 25.07 11.78 2.09
CA ILE A 688 24.06 12.54 2.86
C ILE A 688 23.02 11.60 3.47
N GLY A 689 22.51 10.65 2.67
CA GLY A 689 21.56 9.64 3.10
C GLY A 689 22.11 8.70 4.18
N ALA A 690 23.39 8.33 4.11
CA ALA A 690 24.03 7.50 5.14
C ALA A 690 24.26 8.28 6.46
N ILE A 691 24.65 9.55 6.39
CA ILE A 691 25.01 10.37 7.56
C ILE A 691 23.76 10.87 8.31
N THR A 692 22.71 11.27 7.60
CA THR A 692 21.54 11.94 8.20
C THR A 692 20.83 11.09 9.27
N PRO A 693 20.58 9.77 9.10
CA PRO A 693 20.05 8.91 10.16
C PRO A 693 20.96 8.84 11.39
N ILE A 694 22.29 8.83 11.21
CA ILE A 694 23.25 8.79 12.32
C ILE A 694 23.15 10.08 13.14
N VAL A 695 23.08 11.23 12.45
CA VAL A 695 22.91 12.53 13.08
C VAL A 695 21.58 12.60 13.85
N ILE A 696 20.46 12.22 13.23
CA ILE A 696 19.15 12.18 13.89
C ILE A 696 19.19 11.25 15.12
N TYR A 697 19.70 10.03 14.99
CA TYR A 697 19.80 9.07 16.07
C TYR A 697 20.62 9.60 17.26
N MET A 698 21.77 10.24 17.00
CA MET A 698 22.57 10.89 18.05
C MET A 698 21.84 12.07 18.71
N LEU A 699 21.10 12.87 17.94
CA LEU A 699 20.30 13.99 18.46
C LEU A 699 19.15 13.50 19.34
N VAL A 700 18.43 12.46 18.94
CA VAL A 700 17.35 11.83 19.72
C VAL A 700 17.91 11.23 21.01
N LYS A 701 19.05 10.52 20.95
CA LYS A 701 19.72 10.01 22.15
C LYS A 701 20.20 11.11 23.09
N ARG A 702 20.58 12.29 22.58
CA ARG A 702 21.00 13.45 23.39
C ARG A 702 19.81 14.19 24.03
N TRP A 703 18.67 14.23 23.34
CA TRP A 703 17.47 14.98 23.73
C TRP A 703 16.19 14.15 23.51
N PRO A 704 15.92 13.11 24.32
CA PRO A 704 14.83 12.15 24.07
C PRO A 704 13.42 12.74 24.17
N ARG A 705 13.24 13.88 24.85
CA ARG A 705 11.96 14.61 24.93
C ARG A 705 11.74 15.62 23.79
N SER A 706 12.68 15.73 22.86
CA SER A 706 12.61 16.66 21.73
C SER A 706 11.68 16.15 20.61
N PRO A 707 10.99 17.02 19.85
CA PRO A 707 10.23 16.60 18.66
C PRO A 707 11.08 15.88 17.60
N MET A 708 12.42 15.93 17.69
CA MET A 708 13.32 15.19 16.81
C MET A 708 13.10 13.67 16.81
N ARG A 709 12.46 13.10 17.85
CA ARG A 709 12.08 11.67 17.89
C ARG A 709 11.11 11.25 16.77
N TYR A 710 10.44 12.22 16.15
CA TYR A 710 9.51 12.00 15.04
C TYR A 710 10.19 12.12 13.66
N LEU A 711 11.49 12.42 13.57
CA LEU A 711 12.17 12.55 12.28
C LEU A 711 12.66 11.20 11.74
N MET A 712 12.28 10.90 10.50
CA MET A 712 12.61 9.66 9.81
C MET A 712 13.30 9.99 8.48
N ALA A 713 14.64 10.01 8.48
CA ALA A 713 15.43 10.30 7.29
C ALA A 713 15.03 9.50 6.02
N PRO A 714 14.73 8.18 6.08
CA PRO A 714 14.32 7.44 4.88
C PRO A 714 13.03 7.98 4.25
N LEU A 715 12.16 8.59 5.05
CA LEU A 715 10.89 9.16 4.62
C LEU A 715 11.04 10.61 4.13
N ILE A 716 11.99 11.37 4.69
CA ILE A 716 12.39 12.70 4.18
C ILE A 716 12.96 12.58 2.76
N PHE A 717 13.81 11.58 2.51
CA PHE A 717 14.38 11.37 1.16
C PHE A 717 13.45 10.59 0.22
N GLY A 718 12.81 9.52 0.72
CA GLY A 718 12.07 8.56 -0.11
C GLY A 718 10.55 8.78 -0.22
N GLY A 719 9.93 9.59 0.65
CA GLY A 719 8.48 9.75 0.68
C GLY A 719 7.90 10.45 -0.55
N ALA A 720 8.69 11.30 -1.19
CA ALA A 720 8.33 12.03 -2.42
C ALA A 720 8.63 11.26 -3.72
N GLY A 721 8.80 9.93 -3.64
CA GLY A 721 9.26 9.08 -4.74
C GLY A 721 8.34 8.97 -5.96
N ALA A 722 7.12 9.55 -5.94
CA ALA A 722 6.24 9.65 -7.11
C ALA A 722 6.50 10.90 -7.97
N ILE A 723 7.41 11.80 -7.58
CA ILE A 723 7.80 12.96 -8.38
C ILE A 723 9.01 12.61 -9.26
N PRO A 724 8.93 12.68 -10.61
CA PRO A 724 7.73 12.76 -11.46
C PRO A 724 7.08 11.37 -11.68
N PRO A 725 5.82 11.27 -12.14
CA PRO A 725 4.96 12.30 -12.73
C PRO A 725 4.10 13.12 -11.77
N ALA A 726 4.07 12.80 -10.48
CA ALA A 726 3.43 13.70 -9.49
C ALA A 726 4.22 15.02 -9.40
N THR A 727 3.57 16.10 -8.97
CA THR A 727 4.22 17.40 -8.75
C THR A 727 4.17 17.80 -7.27
N PRO A 728 4.89 18.85 -6.84
CA PRO A 728 4.80 19.33 -5.47
C PRO A 728 3.37 19.76 -5.08
N LEU A 729 2.50 20.15 -6.04
CA LEU A 729 1.09 20.42 -5.79
C LEU A 729 0.40 19.25 -5.08
N ASN A 730 0.60 18.03 -5.60
CA ASN A 730 -0.03 16.82 -5.08
C ASN A 730 0.40 16.57 -3.63
N TYR A 731 1.70 16.58 -3.37
CA TYR A 731 2.25 16.31 -2.04
C TYR A 731 1.94 17.42 -1.01
N LEU A 732 2.00 18.69 -1.39
CA LEU A 732 1.74 19.78 -0.47
C LEU A 732 0.25 19.88 -0.12
N SER A 733 -0.65 19.69 -1.09
CA SER A 733 -2.11 19.67 -0.85
C SER A 733 -2.54 18.47 0.00
N TRP A 734 -2.01 17.27 -0.30
CA TRP A 734 -2.07 16.09 0.57
C TRP A 734 -1.61 16.41 1.99
N GLY A 735 -0.50 17.15 2.13
CA GLY A 735 0.03 17.61 3.40
C GLY A 735 -0.91 18.54 4.19
N VAL A 736 -1.54 19.51 3.52
CA VAL A 736 -2.48 20.45 4.15
C VAL A 736 -3.71 19.70 4.68
N VAL A 737 -4.30 18.81 3.88
CA VAL A 737 -5.42 17.97 4.35
C VAL A 737 -4.98 17.04 5.48
N GLY A 738 -3.80 16.42 5.35
CA GLY A 738 -3.19 15.59 6.38
C GLY A 738 -3.00 16.31 7.71
N PHE A 739 -2.55 17.56 7.70
CA PHE A 739 -2.45 18.39 8.90
C PHE A 739 -3.81 18.63 9.55
N ILE A 740 -4.83 18.97 8.74
CA ILE A 740 -6.18 19.22 9.25
C ILE A 740 -6.75 17.95 9.92
N PHE A 741 -6.72 16.80 9.26
CA PHE A 741 -7.34 15.59 9.78
C PHE A 741 -6.49 14.87 10.84
N GLN A 742 -5.20 14.66 10.59
CA GLN A 742 -4.32 13.84 11.44
C GLN A 742 -3.64 14.58 12.59
N PHE A 743 -3.54 15.91 12.53
CA PHE A 743 -3.01 16.72 13.63
C PHE A 743 -4.09 17.54 14.34
N TRP A 744 -4.86 18.35 13.61
CA TRP A 744 -5.80 19.28 14.24
C TRP A 744 -7.09 18.58 14.73
N ILE A 745 -7.79 17.86 13.84
CA ILE A 745 -9.01 17.10 14.20
C ILE A 745 -8.68 15.98 15.17
N LYS A 746 -7.64 15.17 14.90
CA LYS A 746 -7.23 14.09 15.81
C LYS A 746 -6.98 14.56 17.25
N LYS A 747 -6.33 15.71 17.44
CA LYS A 747 -6.07 16.26 18.79
C LYS A 747 -7.28 16.93 19.44
N ARG A 748 -8.08 17.69 18.69
CA ARG A 748 -9.17 18.50 19.26
C ARG A 748 -10.52 17.78 19.32
N HIS A 749 -10.75 16.86 18.40
CA HIS A 749 -12.02 16.14 18.19
C HIS A 749 -11.77 14.63 18.05
N PHE A 750 -10.94 14.07 18.93
CA PHE A 750 -10.52 12.66 18.90
C PHE A 750 -11.68 11.67 18.74
N ARG A 751 -12.81 11.87 19.45
CA ARG A 751 -14.02 11.01 19.31
C ARG A 751 -14.57 10.96 17.88
N TRP A 752 -14.59 12.09 17.16
CA TRP A 752 -15.00 12.12 15.76
C TRP A 752 -13.98 11.37 14.90
N TRP A 753 -12.69 11.61 15.14
CA TRP A 753 -11.60 10.99 14.39
C TRP A 753 -11.66 9.46 14.49
N THR A 754 -11.70 8.92 15.71
CA THR A 754 -11.79 7.48 16.00
C THR A 754 -13.02 6.84 15.36
N ARG A 755 -14.19 7.49 15.38
CA ARG A 755 -15.43 6.89 14.85
C ARG A 755 -15.55 6.96 13.33
N LEU A 756 -15.16 8.08 12.71
CA LEU A 756 -15.55 8.46 11.35
C LEU A 756 -14.40 8.81 10.39
N ASN A 757 -13.14 8.96 10.83
CA ASN A 757 -12.04 9.41 9.94
C ASN A 757 -11.78 8.42 8.78
N PHE A 758 -11.49 7.15 9.08
CA PHE A 758 -11.25 6.12 8.05
C PHE A 758 -12.48 5.87 7.15
N LEU A 759 -13.69 6.04 7.70
CA LEU A 759 -14.93 5.90 6.95
C LEU A 759 -15.20 7.09 6.02
N THR A 760 -14.77 8.29 6.43
CA THR A 760 -14.82 9.50 5.59
C THR A 760 -13.79 9.41 4.46
N SER A 761 -12.58 8.89 4.75
CA SER A 761 -11.57 8.59 3.71
C SER A 761 -12.14 7.68 2.62
N SER A 762 -12.61 6.49 2.99
CA SER A 762 -13.15 5.52 2.03
C SER A 762 -14.37 6.05 1.26
N ALA A 763 -15.19 6.91 1.87
CA ALA A 763 -16.32 7.55 1.20
C ALA A 763 -15.87 8.59 0.15
N LEU A 764 -14.82 9.38 0.43
CA LEU A 764 -14.24 10.34 -0.52
C LEU A 764 -13.58 9.63 -1.70
N ASP A 765 -12.79 8.59 -1.41
CA ASP A 765 -12.08 7.78 -2.42
C ASP A 765 -13.06 7.04 -3.34
N LEU A 766 -14.13 6.47 -2.78
CA LEU A 766 -15.19 5.83 -3.56
C LEU A 766 -16.00 6.85 -4.37
N GLY A 767 -16.42 7.96 -3.76
CA GLY A 767 -17.18 9.00 -4.45
C GLY A 767 -16.41 9.51 -5.67
N LEU A 768 -15.08 9.62 -5.55
CA LEU A 768 -14.19 9.97 -6.64
C LEU A 768 -14.17 8.88 -7.72
N ALA A 769 -13.91 7.63 -7.33
CA ALA A 769 -13.84 6.54 -8.29
C ALA A 769 -15.15 6.35 -9.08
N LEU A 770 -16.31 6.50 -8.42
CA LEU A 770 -17.63 6.46 -9.07
C LEU A 770 -17.85 7.66 -10.01
N ALA A 771 -17.45 8.88 -9.61
CA ALA A 771 -17.58 10.06 -10.45
C ALA A 771 -16.67 9.99 -11.68
N THR A 772 -15.41 9.58 -11.51
CA THR A 772 -14.45 9.39 -12.61
C THR A 772 -14.92 8.33 -13.59
N LEU A 773 -15.44 7.18 -13.11
CA LEU A 773 -16.03 6.16 -13.98
C LEU A 773 -17.27 6.69 -14.72
N PHE A 774 -18.14 7.44 -14.06
CA PHE A 774 -19.32 8.04 -14.72
C PHE A 774 -18.90 9.07 -15.78
N ILE A 775 -18.02 10.02 -15.46
CA ILE A 775 -17.52 11.04 -16.39
C ILE A 775 -16.85 10.36 -17.60
N PHE A 776 -16.04 9.34 -17.37
CA PHE A 776 -15.41 8.58 -18.43
C PHE A 776 -16.43 7.89 -19.35
N PHE A 777 -17.34 7.07 -18.81
CA PHE A 777 -18.28 6.31 -19.63
C PHE A 777 -19.38 7.17 -20.26
N ALA A 778 -19.88 8.20 -19.56
CA ALA A 778 -21.00 9.03 -20.02
C ALA A 778 -20.57 10.21 -20.91
N PHE A 779 -19.37 10.77 -20.71
CA PHE A 779 -18.90 11.92 -21.48
C PHE A 779 -17.68 11.57 -22.34
N THR A 780 -16.57 11.15 -21.73
CA THR A 780 -15.28 11.02 -22.44
C THR A 780 -15.32 9.95 -23.54
N LEU A 781 -15.92 8.79 -23.28
CA LEU A 781 -16.04 7.69 -24.26
C LEU A 781 -17.00 8.04 -25.42
N HIS A 782 -17.90 9.00 -25.20
CA HIS A 782 -18.83 9.49 -26.22
C HIS A 782 -18.31 10.74 -26.96
N GLY A 783 -17.06 11.15 -26.73
CA GLY A 783 -16.47 12.35 -27.34
C GLY A 783 -17.14 13.65 -26.92
N ILE A 784 -17.75 13.69 -25.72
CA ILE A 784 -18.40 14.89 -25.19
C ILE A 784 -17.34 15.71 -24.45
N ASP A 785 -16.87 16.77 -25.10
CA ASP A 785 -15.91 17.69 -24.52
C ASP A 785 -16.48 18.46 -23.31
N PRO A 786 -15.63 18.85 -22.34
CA PRO A 786 -15.99 19.81 -21.30
C PRO A 786 -16.58 21.11 -21.87
N PRO A 787 -17.52 21.78 -21.17
CA PRO A 787 -18.10 23.03 -21.66
C PRO A 787 -17.01 24.09 -21.88
N SER A 788 -17.02 24.73 -23.05
CA SER A 788 -16.03 25.74 -23.44
C SER A 788 -16.36 27.10 -22.81
N TRP A 789 -15.83 27.36 -21.62
CA TRP A 789 -15.93 28.65 -20.92
C TRP A 789 -14.63 28.96 -20.18
N TRP A 790 -14.53 30.18 -19.62
CA TRP A 790 -13.31 30.70 -18.99
C TRP A 790 -12.62 29.70 -18.04
N GLY A 791 -13.37 29.08 -17.13
CA GLY A 791 -12.82 28.16 -16.11
C GLY A 791 -12.26 26.84 -16.64
N ASN A 792 -12.58 26.45 -17.88
CA ASN A 792 -11.93 25.30 -18.53
C ASN A 792 -10.80 25.78 -19.47
N ASN A 793 -11.06 26.84 -20.25
CA ASN A 793 -10.12 27.34 -21.24
C ASN A 793 -8.84 27.91 -20.62
N VAL A 794 -8.93 28.62 -19.48
CA VAL A 794 -7.79 29.32 -18.86
C VAL A 794 -6.64 28.37 -18.47
N VAL A 795 -6.96 27.15 -18.03
CA VAL A 795 -5.97 26.14 -17.64
C VAL A 795 -5.07 25.78 -18.81
N SER A 796 -5.67 25.44 -19.95
CA SER A 796 -4.96 25.03 -21.19
C SER A 796 -4.09 26.13 -21.84
N SER A 797 -4.31 27.40 -21.46
CA SER A 797 -3.66 28.56 -22.07
C SER A 797 -2.28 28.91 -21.51
N THR A 798 -1.87 28.25 -20.42
CA THR A 798 -0.62 28.55 -19.69
C THR A 798 0.57 27.77 -20.26
N MET A 799 1.76 28.37 -20.22
CA MET A 799 3.01 27.69 -20.62
C MET A 799 3.31 26.45 -19.76
N ASP A 800 2.82 26.41 -18.52
CA ASP A 800 2.92 25.27 -17.61
C ASP A 800 2.22 24.02 -18.18
N VAL A 801 0.94 24.13 -18.55
CA VAL A 801 0.16 23.01 -19.10
C VAL A 801 0.65 22.60 -20.49
N GLN A 802 1.18 23.56 -21.26
CA GLN A 802 1.77 23.32 -22.58
C GLN A 802 3.19 22.72 -22.51
N GLY A 803 3.83 22.71 -21.34
CA GLY A 803 5.20 22.24 -21.15
C GLY A 803 6.26 23.09 -21.85
N THR A 804 5.95 24.35 -22.16
CA THR A 804 6.82 25.29 -22.90
C THR A 804 7.57 26.26 -22.00
N ALA A 805 7.39 26.21 -20.69
CA ALA A 805 8.00 27.10 -19.70
C ALA A 805 9.51 26.84 -19.50
N ILE A 806 10.32 27.23 -20.49
CA ILE A 806 11.79 27.21 -20.46
C ILE A 806 12.35 28.65 -20.52
N GLN A 807 13.57 28.85 -20.00
CA GLN A 807 14.17 30.19 -19.88
C GLN A 807 14.98 30.58 -21.13
N ALA A 808 15.66 29.61 -21.75
CA ALA A 808 16.48 29.80 -22.93
C ALA A 808 16.07 28.81 -24.04
N HIS A 809 16.04 29.29 -25.28
CA HIS A 809 15.88 28.45 -26.47
C HIS A 809 17.24 28.29 -27.16
N VAL A 810 17.49 27.10 -27.73
CA VAL A 810 18.68 26.85 -28.54
C VAL A 810 18.47 27.47 -29.92
N ALA A 811 19.45 28.23 -30.42
CA ALA A 811 19.39 28.80 -31.76
C ALA A 811 19.54 27.70 -32.85
N GLU A 812 19.04 27.96 -34.05
CA GLU A 812 19.05 26.98 -35.14
C GLU A 812 20.50 26.62 -35.54
N GLY A 813 20.86 25.35 -35.37
CA GLY A 813 22.21 24.82 -35.61
C GLY A 813 23.16 24.85 -34.39
N GLU A 814 22.78 25.49 -33.29
CA GLU A 814 23.54 25.45 -32.03
C GLU A 814 23.21 24.20 -31.18
N ARG A 815 24.03 23.95 -30.17
CA ARG A 815 23.88 22.84 -29.21
C ARG A 815 24.31 23.31 -27.81
N PHE A 816 23.51 23.02 -26.79
CA PHE A 816 23.94 23.20 -25.39
C PHE A 816 24.55 21.90 -24.84
N GLY A 817 25.25 22.00 -23.70
CA GLY A 817 25.87 20.84 -23.04
C GLY A 817 27.40 20.78 -23.11
N PRO A 818 28.01 19.69 -22.60
CA PRO A 818 29.44 19.47 -22.72
C PRO A 818 29.81 19.17 -24.18
N LYS A 819 31.01 19.58 -24.60
CA LYS A 819 31.52 19.33 -25.97
C LYS A 819 31.99 17.89 -26.23
N THR A 820 32.14 17.09 -25.17
CA THR A 820 32.63 15.71 -25.19
C THR A 820 31.94 14.93 -24.07
N TRP A 821 31.50 13.70 -24.33
CA TRP A 821 30.75 12.85 -23.39
C TRP A 821 31.06 11.35 -23.55
#